data_AF-A0AA39X8F2-F1
#
_entry.id   AF-A0AA39X8F2-F1
#
_cell.length_a   1.000
_cell.length_b   1.000
_cell.length_c   1.000
_cell.angle_alpha   90.00
_cell.angle_beta   90.00
_cell.angle_gamma   90.00
#
_symmetry.space_group_name_H-M   'P 1'
#
loop_
_entity.id
_entity.type
_entity.pdbx_description
1 polymer ?
#
loop_
_entity_poly.entity_id
_entity_poly.type
_entity_poly.pdbx_seq_one_letter_code
_entity_poly.pdbx_strand_id
1 'polypeptide(L)'
;MTSYSIRTVEEKTYAITGIKAGIKGDTVPLRLEVDSWYPGQNELHLRQNSLYLWALKFFEEKSPDDKLSFFQVAGIHGLPFMPWDEDTDAKTPNEGYCTHDSILFAVWHRPYLLLYEQLLYEVMIKDVIPKLPVPQRSDWLDAASQFRLPYWDWAQKKIRSNNTPTYDIPIIAKSPRVEVVDLNDGTSTVYIDNPMYKFTMPDNERMGCEGISDIQDSTTSGKITTIPSRGTSRWAPYDPQSTKVSVQWENGVVDNDKITQSLQEHNWYGKNVDQVPLSEMVYRLYLPDYIDSFTQFSTTKFKKTPSPASYLNLEYVHNNIHNWCGGFDDYAGHMSEPPVSAFDPIFWIHHCNVDRQFALWQAINVNNKKNWFEDPDEQLKDDGNWSIPADAVDTPTTALAPFHKDTQGTYFTSDDVRDWIKWGYSYPELQPWLEKYKKNGVFNQDLYVNDVKYEIKQLYSPSERAQYTADYIINVKYKRFALNGTPYTLYFFIGHKDSLADHSGLLTAHPDHVGYVYTFSNPIYRNRAAPGCQNCRKKAVEASFSKAQVPITGALLARIRATKEHGESSSGGSISSGAVVGGVHIPPLLNLGVENVEEYLEKNLHWRIKTVCGFLFSLLVLRGDVEGTLTSGMANIEV
;
A
#
# COMPACT_ATOMS: atom_id res chain seq x y z
N MET A 1 28.66 -34.64 45.16
CA MET A 1 27.69 -34.39 44.08
C MET A 1 27.63 -32.89 43.87
N THR A 2 28.35 -32.38 42.88
CA THR A 2 28.30 -30.97 42.46
C THR A 2 27.07 -30.81 41.57
N SER A 3 26.05 -30.10 42.07
CA SER A 3 24.86 -29.77 41.27
C SER A 3 25.22 -28.68 40.27
N TYR A 4 25.18 -29.03 38.98
CA TYR A 4 25.15 -28.04 37.92
C TYR A 4 23.77 -27.38 37.91
N SER A 5 23.70 -26.13 38.37
CA SER A 5 22.56 -25.26 38.10
C SER A 5 22.64 -24.89 36.61
N ILE A 6 21.75 -25.49 35.81
CA ILE A 6 21.47 -25.02 34.46
C ILE A 6 20.78 -23.67 34.65
N ARG A 7 21.52 -22.57 34.46
CA ARG A 7 20.91 -21.26 34.27
C ARG A 7 20.16 -21.31 32.95
N THR A 8 18.84 -21.42 32.99
CA THR A 8 17.98 -21.07 31.87
C THR A 8 18.27 -19.62 31.53
N VAL A 9 18.78 -19.36 30.31
CA VAL A 9 18.91 -18.00 29.79
C VAL A 9 17.50 -17.45 29.66
N GLU A 10 17.18 -16.40 30.42
CA GLU A 10 15.91 -15.72 30.34
C GLU A 10 15.80 -15.05 28.96
N GLU A 11 14.78 -15.42 28.18
CA GLU A 11 14.53 -14.82 26.87
C GLU A 11 14.09 -13.37 27.05
N LYS A 12 14.87 -12.42 26.56
CA LYS A 12 14.60 -10.99 26.74
C LYS A 12 13.59 -10.45 25.74
N THR A 13 13.61 -10.99 24.52
CA THR A 13 12.89 -10.49 23.35
C THR A 13 12.34 -11.65 22.53
N TYR A 14 11.31 -11.38 21.74
CA TYR A 14 10.73 -12.34 20.80
C TYR A 14 11.59 -12.43 19.53
N ALA A 15 12.19 -13.59 19.29
CA ALA A 15 13.04 -13.80 18.12
C ALA A 15 12.21 -14.02 16.85
N ILE A 16 12.28 -13.07 15.91
CA ILE A 16 11.70 -13.21 14.58
C ILE A 16 12.70 -13.97 13.70
N THR A 17 12.34 -15.19 13.32
CA THR A 17 13.19 -16.11 12.55
C THR A 17 12.65 -16.38 11.14
N GLY A 18 11.39 -16.01 10.88
CA GLY A 18 10.64 -16.48 9.73
C GLY A 18 10.30 -17.97 9.84
N ILE A 19 9.33 -18.44 9.05
CA ILE A 19 8.93 -19.86 9.11
C ILE A 19 10.04 -20.72 8.49
N LYS A 20 10.65 -21.60 9.31
CA LYS A 20 11.66 -22.55 8.83
C LYS A 20 11.07 -23.86 8.31
N ALA A 21 9.84 -24.19 8.70
CA ALA A 21 9.14 -25.36 8.19
C ALA A 21 8.92 -25.26 6.67
N GLY A 22 8.95 -26.41 5.98
CA GLY A 22 8.78 -26.50 4.53
C GLY A 22 10.00 -26.18 3.67
N ILE A 23 11.09 -25.65 4.26
CA ILE A 23 12.36 -25.41 3.56
C ILE A 23 13.01 -26.75 3.19
N LYS A 24 13.47 -26.90 1.95
CA LYS A 24 14.15 -28.10 1.44
C LYS A 24 15.41 -27.70 0.68
N GLY A 25 16.57 -27.88 1.31
CA GLY A 25 17.84 -27.38 0.74
C GLY A 25 17.76 -25.87 0.53
N ASP A 26 18.03 -25.43 -0.70
CA ASP A 26 17.96 -24.01 -1.09
C ASP A 26 16.55 -23.56 -1.55
N THR A 27 15.54 -24.43 -1.43
CA THR A 27 14.16 -24.12 -1.83
C THR A 27 13.32 -23.74 -0.63
N VAL A 28 12.53 -22.68 -0.79
CA VAL A 28 11.64 -22.16 0.25
C VAL A 28 10.19 -22.12 -0.25
N PRO A 29 9.19 -22.31 0.63
CA PRO A 29 7.78 -22.11 0.28
C PRO A 29 7.50 -20.69 -0.24
N LEU A 30 6.43 -20.56 -1.03
CA LEU A 30 6.09 -19.33 -1.74
C LEU A 30 4.94 -18.61 -1.06
N ARG A 31 5.06 -17.28 -0.91
CA ARG A 31 3.91 -16.39 -0.73
C ARG A 31 3.15 -16.36 -2.04
N LEU A 32 1.88 -16.77 -2.04
CA LEU A 32 1.07 -16.92 -3.25
C LEU A 32 0.11 -15.75 -3.44
N GLU A 33 -0.25 -15.47 -4.69
CA GLU A 33 -1.31 -14.50 -4.97
C GLU A 33 -2.62 -15.01 -4.38
N VAL A 34 -3.29 -14.16 -3.59
CA VAL A 34 -4.38 -14.56 -2.71
C VAL A 34 -5.58 -15.15 -3.44
N ASP A 35 -5.95 -14.64 -4.62
CA ASP A 35 -7.10 -15.15 -5.38
C ASP A 35 -6.78 -16.41 -6.20
N SER A 36 -5.49 -16.66 -6.44
CA SER A 36 -4.99 -17.90 -7.03
C SER A 36 -4.88 -19.02 -5.98
N TRP A 37 -4.72 -18.62 -4.71
CA TRP A 37 -4.65 -19.51 -3.55
C TRP A 37 -6.01 -19.75 -2.88
N TYR A 38 -6.92 -18.77 -2.91
CA TYR A 38 -8.26 -18.80 -2.32
C TYR A 38 -9.34 -18.38 -3.34
N PRO A 39 -10.47 -19.11 -3.46
CA PRO A 39 -10.79 -20.34 -2.75
C PRO A 39 -9.95 -21.53 -3.27
N GLY A 40 -9.49 -22.38 -2.36
CA GLY A 40 -8.60 -23.48 -2.67
C GLY A 40 -9.17 -24.46 -3.68
N GLN A 41 -8.38 -24.77 -4.72
CA GLN A 41 -8.78 -25.67 -5.81
C GLN A 41 -8.20 -27.08 -5.68
N ASN A 42 -7.42 -27.33 -4.64
CA ASN A 42 -6.81 -28.62 -4.32
C ASN A 42 -6.76 -28.81 -2.80
N GLU A 43 -6.53 -30.03 -2.33
CA GLU A 43 -6.57 -30.34 -0.89
C GLU A 43 -5.56 -29.54 -0.06
N LEU A 44 -4.37 -29.26 -0.60
CA LEU A 44 -3.35 -28.48 0.09
C LEU A 44 -3.86 -27.06 0.35
N HIS A 45 -4.36 -26.38 -0.69
CA HIS A 45 -4.89 -25.02 -0.57
C HIS A 45 -6.15 -24.99 0.30
N LEU A 46 -7.04 -25.98 0.23
CA LEU A 46 -8.21 -26.07 1.11
C LEU A 46 -7.82 -26.15 2.59
N ARG A 47 -6.83 -27.00 2.92
CA ARG A 47 -6.28 -27.08 4.29
C ARG A 47 -5.60 -25.77 4.69
N GLN A 48 -4.78 -25.18 3.82
CA GLN A 48 -4.10 -23.91 4.10
C GLN A 48 -5.07 -22.73 4.28
N ASN A 49 -6.12 -22.63 3.47
CA ASN A 49 -7.14 -21.60 3.61
C ASN A 49 -7.85 -21.72 4.96
N SER A 50 -8.23 -22.94 5.36
CA SER A 50 -8.86 -23.20 6.66
C SER A 50 -7.91 -22.93 7.83
N LEU A 51 -6.63 -23.33 7.71
CA LEU A 51 -5.58 -23.02 8.68
C LEU A 51 -5.43 -21.51 8.87
N TYR A 52 -5.33 -20.76 7.78
CA TYR A 52 -5.16 -19.31 7.80
C TYR A 52 -6.35 -18.61 8.46
N LEU A 53 -7.57 -18.96 8.06
CA LEU A 53 -8.78 -18.33 8.60
C LEU A 53 -9.01 -18.67 10.09
N TRP A 54 -8.76 -19.92 10.51
CA TRP A 54 -8.82 -20.27 11.93
C TRP A 54 -7.70 -19.61 12.73
N ALA A 55 -6.46 -19.58 12.21
CA ALA A 55 -5.34 -18.99 12.91
C ALA A 55 -5.49 -17.47 13.04
N LEU A 56 -5.93 -16.78 11.99
CA LEU A 56 -6.19 -15.35 12.06
C LEU A 56 -7.32 -15.03 13.05
N LYS A 57 -8.41 -15.81 13.04
CA LYS A 57 -9.49 -15.66 14.03
C LYS A 57 -8.96 -15.80 15.46
N PHE A 58 -8.20 -16.85 15.77
CA PHE A 58 -7.64 -17.05 17.10
C PHE A 58 -6.58 -16.01 17.47
N PHE A 59 -5.87 -15.45 16.49
CA PHE A 59 -4.90 -14.38 16.69
C PHE A 59 -5.57 -13.04 17.02
N GLU A 60 -6.67 -12.71 16.34
CA GLU A 60 -7.53 -11.55 16.61
C GLU A 60 -8.28 -11.65 17.94
N GLU A 61 -8.59 -12.88 18.40
CA GLU A 61 -9.26 -13.15 19.67
C GLU A 61 -8.34 -13.07 20.92
N LYS A 62 -7.03 -12.93 20.73
CA LYS A 62 -6.09 -12.75 21.86
C LYS A 62 -6.34 -11.42 22.56
N SER A 63 -6.19 -11.40 23.89
CA SER A 63 -6.33 -10.18 24.69
C SER A 63 -5.48 -9.04 24.13
N PRO A 64 -5.99 -7.79 24.06
CA PRO A 64 -5.19 -6.65 23.64
C PRO A 64 -3.99 -6.37 24.56
N ASP A 65 -3.97 -6.92 25.78
CA ASP A 65 -2.82 -6.85 26.69
C ASP A 65 -1.69 -7.84 26.36
N ASP A 66 -1.97 -8.88 25.56
CA ASP A 66 -0.95 -9.87 25.19
C ASP A 66 -0.02 -9.25 24.14
N LYS A 67 1.28 -9.17 24.47
CA LYS A 67 2.35 -8.68 23.58
C LYS A 67 2.27 -9.28 22.17
N LEU A 68 1.92 -10.56 22.06
CA LEU A 68 1.85 -11.28 20.79
C LEU A 68 0.40 -11.40 20.27
N SER A 69 -0.50 -10.51 20.69
CA SER A 69 -1.86 -10.39 20.12
C SER A 69 -1.85 -9.66 18.79
N PHE A 70 -2.90 -9.87 17.97
CA PHE A 70 -3.09 -9.10 16.74
C PHE A 70 -3.10 -7.60 17.04
N PHE A 71 -3.75 -7.18 18.13
CA PHE A 71 -3.85 -5.79 18.53
C PHE A 71 -2.48 -5.16 18.81
N GLN A 72 -1.65 -5.78 19.65
CA GLN A 72 -0.31 -5.26 19.96
C GLN A 72 0.60 -5.27 18.73
N VAL A 73 0.52 -6.32 17.90
CA VAL A 73 1.31 -6.43 16.66
C VAL A 73 0.90 -5.36 15.66
N ALA A 74 -0.40 -5.15 15.43
CA ALA A 74 -0.91 -4.05 14.59
C ALA A 74 -0.50 -2.67 15.14
N GLY A 75 -0.48 -2.52 16.46
CA GLY A 75 -0.10 -1.29 17.16
C GLY A 75 1.36 -0.88 16.98
N ILE A 76 2.27 -1.80 16.61
CA ILE A 76 3.67 -1.48 16.28
C ILE A 76 3.74 -0.39 15.19
N HIS A 77 2.84 -0.46 14.21
CA HIS A 77 2.82 0.47 13.09
C HIS A 77 2.56 1.92 13.53
N GLY A 78 1.82 2.14 14.62
CA GLY A 78 1.30 3.45 14.95
C GLY A 78 0.72 3.54 16.36
N LEU A 79 -0.57 3.88 16.44
CA LEU A 79 -1.27 3.99 17.71
C LEU A 79 -1.38 2.61 18.37
N PRO A 80 -1.28 2.53 19.71
CA PRO A 80 -1.34 3.65 20.68
C PRO A 80 -0.01 4.38 20.99
N PHE A 81 1.04 4.24 20.19
CA PHE A 81 2.38 4.80 20.46
C PHE A 81 2.94 4.32 21.81
N MET A 82 3.23 3.03 21.87
CA MET A 82 3.81 2.35 23.04
C MET A 82 4.98 1.49 22.60
N PRO A 83 5.96 1.19 23.47
CA PRO A 83 7.03 0.29 23.10
C PRO A 83 6.51 -1.14 22.94
N TRP A 84 7.10 -1.91 22.02
CA TRP A 84 6.75 -3.30 21.80
C TRP A 84 8.01 -4.16 21.86
N ASP A 85 8.02 -5.19 22.71
CA ASP A 85 9.17 -6.11 22.89
C ASP A 85 10.50 -5.43 23.27
N GLU A 86 10.46 -4.20 23.76
CA GLU A 86 11.59 -3.42 24.27
C GLU A 86 11.13 -2.47 25.39
N ASP A 87 12.08 -1.89 26.14
CA ASP A 87 11.83 -0.89 27.18
C ASP A 87 12.54 0.41 26.78
N THR A 88 11.90 1.20 25.92
CA THR A 88 12.45 2.42 25.33
C THR A 88 11.45 3.57 25.40
N ASP A 89 11.99 4.80 25.48
CA ASP A 89 11.22 6.03 25.29
C ASP A 89 11.24 6.46 23.82
N ALA A 90 10.10 6.98 23.35
CA ALA A 90 9.96 7.56 22.02
C ALA A 90 11.02 8.65 21.75
N LYS A 91 11.77 8.53 20.65
CA LYS A 91 12.72 9.56 20.19
C LYS A 91 12.00 10.78 19.62
N THR A 92 10.88 10.57 18.96
CA THR A 92 9.99 11.62 18.45
C THR A 92 8.61 11.47 19.09
N PRO A 93 8.08 12.51 19.78
CA PRO A 93 6.77 12.43 20.42
C PRO A 93 5.62 12.23 19.43
N ASN A 94 4.62 11.44 19.81
CA ASN A 94 3.41 11.16 19.03
C ASN A 94 3.64 10.46 17.68
N GLU A 95 4.72 9.69 17.56
CA GLU A 95 5.03 8.88 16.37
C GLU A 95 5.10 7.39 16.73
N GLY A 96 4.72 6.54 15.78
CA GLY A 96 4.87 5.08 15.87
C GLY A 96 6.24 4.60 15.41
N TYR A 97 6.42 3.29 15.26
CA TYR A 97 7.68 2.74 14.74
C TYR A 97 7.79 2.79 13.22
N CYS A 98 6.65 2.89 12.50
CA CYS A 98 6.68 2.78 11.04
C CYS A 98 7.57 3.83 10.38
N THR A 99 8.28 3.43 9.34
CA THR A 99 9.12 4.33 8.54
C THR A 99 8.38 4.70 7.25
N HIS A 100 7.91 5.94 7.17
CA HIS A 100 7.23 6.51 5.98
C HIS A 100 7.88 7.83 5.60
N ASP A 101 7.89 8.16 4.31
CA ASP A 101 8.72 9.20 3.72
C ASP A 101 10.19 8.98 4.14
N SER A 102 10.62 7.72 4.15
CA SER A 102 11.97 7.29 4.57
C SER A 102 12.49 6.21 3.62
N ILE A 103 13.80 6.22 3.39
CA ILE A 103 14.49 5.15 2.63
C ILE A 103 14.36 3.78 3.30
N LEU A 104 14.03 3.76 4.60
CA LEU A 104 13.77 2.53 5.34
C LEU A 104 12.38 1.92 5.07
N PHE A 105 11.50 2.61 4.34
CA PHE A 105 10.12 2.18 4.08
C PHE A 105 10.00 0.70 3.70
N ALA A 106 10.58 0.27 2.59
CA ALA A 106 10.38 -1.10 2.10
C ALA A 106 11.08 -2.15 3.01
N VAL A 107 12.21 -1.78 3.61
CA VAL A 107 13.02 -2.69 4.44
C VAL A 107 12.50 -2.85 5.86
N TRP A 108 11.83 -1.85 6.43
CA TRP A 108 11.19 -1.93 7.76
C TRP A 108 9.92 -2.78 7.74
N HIS A 109 9.12 -2.70 6.68
CA HIS A 109 7.89 -3.50 6.55
C HIS A 109 8.16 -5.00 6.31
N ARG A 110 9.35 -5.38 5.82
CA ARG A 110 9.72 -6.79 5.62
C ARG A 110 9.80 -7.62 6.92
N PRO A 111 10.57 -7.24 7.96
CA PRO A 111 10.56 -7.93 9.25
C PRO A 111 9.21 -7.82 9.98
N TYR A 112 8.43 -6.76 9.72
CA TYR A 112 7.06 -6.66 10.22
C TYR A 112 6.16 -7.77 9.68
N LEU A 113 6.24 -8.05 8.38
CA LEU A 113 5.55 -9.19 7.75
C LEU A 113 6.08 -10.54 8.26
N LEU A 114 7.39 -10.66 8.51
CA LEU A 114 7.98 -11.88 9.08
C LEU A 114 7.43 -12.18 10.49
N LEU A 115 7.29 -11.16 11.33
CA LEU A 115 6.66 -11.28 12.65
C LEU A 115 5.23 -11.79 12.52
N TYR A 116 4.40 -11.11 11.70
CA TYR A 116 3.00 -11.47 11.51
C TYR A 116 2.81 -12.88 10.95
N GLU A 117 3.58 -13.23 9.92
CA GLU A 117 3.56 -14.56 9.30
C GLU A 117 4.01 -15.67 10.27
N GLN A 118 5.06 -15.40 11.07
CA GLN A 118 5.53 -16.35 12.08
C GLN A 118 4.48 -16.58 13.17
N LEU A 119 3.84 -15.52 13.67
CA LEU A 119 2.79 -15.62 14.69
C LEU A 119 1.57 -16.40 14.19
N LEU A 120 1.12 -16.13 12.96
CA LEU A 120 0.05 -16.92 12.33
C LEU A 120 0.41 -18.41 12.25
N TYR A 121 1.62 -18.73 11.80
CA TYR A 121 2.09 -20.11 11.78
C TYR A 121 2.14 -20.72 13.19
N GLU A 122 2.62 -20.00 14.19
CA GLU A 122 2.61 -20.49 15.56
C GLU A 122 1.19 -20.79 16.07
N VAL A 123 0.22 -19.92 15.80
CA VAL A 123 -1.20 -20.16 16.12
C VAL A 123 -1.74 -21.37 15.36
N MET A 124 -1.37 -21.56 14.07
CA MET A 124 -1.73 -22.78 13.33
C MET A 124 -1.26 -24.05 14.06
N ILE A 125 0.01 -24.11 14.46
CA ILE A 125 0.62 -25.30 15.05
C ILE A 125 0.18 -25.52 16.50
N LYS A 126 0.04 -24.45 17.29
CA LYS A 126 -0.21 -24.50 18.74
C LYS A 126 -1.69 -24.49 19.11
N ASP A 127 -2.53 -23.80 18.34
CA ASP A 127 -3.91 -23.51 18.72
C ASP A 127 -4.94 -24.15 17.78
N VAL A 128 -4.67 -24.21 16.46
CA VAL A 128 -5.61 -24.76 15.46
C VAL A 128 -5.47 -26.27 15.32
N ILE A 129 -4.30 -26.76 14.88
CA ILE A 129 -4.08 -28.18 14.57
C ILE A 129 -4.36 -29.12 15.76
N PRO A 130 -4.03 -28.76 17.02
CA PRO A 130 -4.33 -29.61 18.17
C PRO A 130 -5.82 -29.83 18.43
N LYS A 131 -6.71 -28.99 17.87
CA LYS A 131 -8.16 -29.16 17.97
C LYS A 131 -8.72 -30.21 17.01
N LEU A 132 -8.01 -30.51 15.91
CA LEU A 132 -8.42 -31.52 14.93
C LEU A 132 -8.32 -32.95 15.49
N PRO A 133 -9.10 -33.90 14.94
CA PRO A 133 -8.91 -35.32 15.21
C PRO A 133 -7.48 -35.78 14.90
N VAL A 134 -6.90 -36.57 15.80
CA VAL A 134 -5.50 -37.04 15.71
C VAL A 134 -5.12 -37.60 14.33
N PRO A 135 -5.95 -38.43 13.65
CA PRO A 135 -5.58 -39.00 12.35
C PRO A 135 -5.30 -37.97 11.24
N GLN A 136 -5.83 -36.76 11.35
CA GLN A 136 -5.69 -35.73 10.31
C GLN A 136 -4.54 -34.77 10.55
N ARG A 137 -4.05 -34.69 11.80
CA ARG A 137 -3.08 -33.65 12.20
C ARG A 137 -1.82 -33.66 11.35
N SER A 138 -1.37 -34.82 10.88
CA SER A 138 -0.17 -34.93 10.03
C SER A 138 -0.32 -34.15 8.72
N ASP A 139 -1.42 -34.36 7.99
CA ASP A 139 -1.66 -33.68 6.70
C ASP A 139 -1.79 -32.17 6.88
N TRP A 140 -2.35 -31.74 8.02
CA TRP A 140 -2.49 -30.34 8.37
C TRP A 140 -1.17 -29.70 8.81
N LEU A 141 -0.29 -30.43 9.51
CA LEU A 141 1.08 -30.00 9.80
C LEU A 141 1.89 -29.83 8.51
N ASP A 142 1.73 -30.76 7.56
CA ASP A 142 2.38 -30.68 6.25
C ASP A 142 1.87 -29.47 5.45
N ALA A 143 0.56 -29.20 5.49
CA ALA A 143 -0.02 -28.01 4.87
C ALA A 143 0.48 -26.70 5.52
N ALA A 144 0.54 -26.64 6.85
CA ALA A 144 1.07 -25.51 7.59
C ALA A 144 2.56 -25.27 7.32
N SER A 145 3.35 -26.33 7.16
CA SER A 145 4.79 -26.21 6.84
C SER A 145 5.03 -25.48 5.50
N GLN A 146 4.11 -25.63 4.56
CA GLN A 146 4.15 -25.02 3.23
C GLN A 146 3.42 -23.66 3.18
N PHE A 147 2.73 -23.26 4.24
CA PHE A 147 2.00 -22.00 4.27
C PHE A 147 2.97 -20.81 4.33
N ARG A 148 2.68 -19.79 3.54
CA ARG A 148 3.24 -18.44 3.66
C ARG A 148 2.12 -17.43 3.45
N LEU A 149 2.25 -16.25 4.03
CA LEU A 149 1.28 -15.17 3.96
C LEU A 149 0.98 -14.83 2.49
N PRO A 150 -0.27 -14.93 2.01
CA PRO A 150 -0.58 -14.59 0.63
C PRO A 150 -0.43 -13.09 0.37
N TYR A 151 -0.21 -12.71 -0.89
CA TYR A 151 -0.17 -11.31 -1.32
C TYR A 151 -1.40 -10.94 -2.16
N TRP A 152 -1.89 -9.72 -2.01
CA TRP A 152 -2.91 -9.16 -2.87
C TRP A 152 -2.27 -8.39 -4.02
N ASP A 153 -2.26 -8.98 -5.22
CA ASP A 153 -1.80 -8.27 -6.42
C ASP A 153 -2.88 -7.31 -6.92
N TRP A 154 -2.90 -6.12 -6.33
CA TRP A 154 -3.80 -5.03 -6.69
C TRP A 154 -3.55 -4.49 -8.12
N ALA A 155 -2.38 -4.74 -8.72
CA ALA A 155 -2.06 -4.30 -10.08
C ALA A 155 -2.39 -5.33 -11.15
N GLN A 156 -2.82 -6.53 -10.77
CA GLN A 156 -3.31 -7.55 -11.69
C GLN A 156 -4.84 -7.50 -11.77
N LYS A 157 -5.38 -7.35 -12.99
CA LYS A 157 -6.82 -7.48 -13.22
C LYS A 157 -7.25 -8.92 -12.94
N LYS A 158 -8.32 -9.07 -12.16
CA LYS A 158 -8.93 -10.34 -11.80
C LYS A 158 -10.11 -10.64 -12.71
N ILE A 159 -10.23 -11.89 -13.14
CA ILE A 159 -11.40 -12.36 -13.89
C ILE A 159 -12.44 -12.81 -12.88
N ARG A 160 -13.59 -12.12 -12.85
CA ARG A 160 -14.73 -12.44 -11.97
C ARG A 160 -15.86 -13.07 -12.78
N SER A 161 -17.00 -13.35 -12.13
CA SER A 161 -18.16 -14.06 -12.70
C SER A 161 -18.75 -13.46 -13.97
N ASN A 162 -18.49 -12.19 -14.28
CA ASN A 162 -18.91 -11.52 -15.51
C ASN A 162 -17.91 -11.67 -16.67
N ASN A 163 -16.81 -12.42 -16.49
CA ASN A 163 -15.69 -12.60 -17.44
C ASN A 163 -15.01 -11.30 -17.91
N THR A 164 -15.24 -10.18 -17.23
CA THR A 164 -14.56 -8.91 -17.51
C THR A 164 -13.35 -8.79 -16.58
N PRO A 165 -12.11 -8.72 -17.10
CA PRO A 165 -10.94 -8.48 -16.27
C PRO A 165 -11.05 -7.13 -15.56
N THR A 166 -10.98 -7.14 -14.22
CA THR A 166 -11.17 -5.93 -13.43
C THR A 166 -10.28 -5.88 -12.19
N TYR A 167 -9.92 -4.68 -11.74
CA TYR A 167 -9.31 -4.51 -10.43
C TYR A 167 -10.36 -4.71 -9.35
N ASP A 168 -10.02 -5.49 -8.33
CA ASP A 168 -10.97 -5.88 -7.30
C ASP A 168 -10.23 -6.22 -6.01
N ILE A 169 -10.96 -6.09 -4.89
CA ILE A 169 -10.50 -6.57 -3.59
C ILE A 169 -10.42 -8.12 -3.59
N PRO A 170 -9.52 -8.74 -2.81
CA PRO A 170 -9.41 -10.19 -2.69
C PRO A 170 -10.71 -10.87 -2.28
N ILE A 171 -11.03 -12.01 -2.89
CA ILE A 171 -12.27 -12.76 -2.63
C ILE A 171 -12.38 -13.11 -1.14
N ILE A 172 -11.25 -13.44 -0.50
CA ILE A 172 -11.19 -13.83 0.92
C ILE A 172 -11.65 -12.71 1.86
N ALA A 173 -11.64 -11.44 1.44
CA ALA A 173 -12.03 -10.30 2.27
C ALA A 173 -13.43 -9.75 1.94
N LYS A 174 -14.18 -10.37 0.98
CA LYS A 174 -15.45 -9.79 0.48
C LYS A 174 -16.66 -10.04 1.37
N SER A 175 -16.74 -11.21 1.99
CA SER A 175 -17.93 -11.66 2.72
C SER A 175 -17.73 -11.58 4.24
N PRO A 176 -18.77 -11.19 5.01
CA PRO A 176 -18.68 -11.14 6.48
C PRO A 176 -18.58 -12.52 7.13
N ARG A 177 -19.00 -13.58 6.42
CA ARG A 177 -18.89 -14.98 6.84
C ARG A 177 -18.07 -15.74 5.80
N VAL A 178 -17.30 -16.71 6.26
CA VAL A 178 -16.46 -17.56 5.41
C VAL A 178 -16.60 -19.02 5.80
N GLU A 179 -16.56 -19.90 4.81
CA GLU A 179 -16.60 -21.34 4.99
C GLU A 179 -15.18 -21.88 5.28
N VAL A 180 -15.06 -22.70 6.31
CA VAL A 180 -13.82 -23.36 6.74
C VAL A 180 -14.12 -24.81 7.12
N VAL A 181 -13.09 -25.66 7.13
CA VAL A 181 -13.23 -27.02 7.68
C VAL A 181 -13.53 -26.96 9.19
N ASP A 182 -14.48 -27.78 9.66
CA ASP A 182 -14.83 -27.92 11.06
C ASP A 182 -13.65 -28.53 11.83
N LEU A 183 -13.19 -27.87 12.90
CA LEU A 183 -12.13 -28.42 13.73
C LEU A 183 -12.58 -29.65 14.55
N ASN A 184 -13.88 -29.84 14.77
CA ASN A 184 -14.41 -30.96 15.56
C ASN A 184 -14.24 -32.31 14.86
N ASP A 185 -14.52 -32.36 13.56
CA ASP A 185 -14.43 -33.59 12.77
C ASP A 185 -13.34 -33.54 11.68
N GLY A 186 -12.81 -32.35 11.35
CA GLY A 186 -11.75 -32.12 10.38
C GLY A 186 -12.12 -32.42 8.92
N THR A 187 -13.40 -32.64 8.63
CA THR A 187 -13.89 -33.09 7.32
C THR A 187 -15.08 -32.29 6.79
N SER A 188 -16.08 -31.99 7.63
CA SER A 188 -17.22 -31.17 7.25
C SER A 188 -16.82 -29.70 7.22
N THR A 189 -17.66 -28.85 6.64
CA THR A 189 -17.45 -27.40 6.61
C THR A 189 -18.43 -26.66 7.51
N VAL A 190 -17.99 -25.53 8.06
CA VAL A 190 -18.77 -24.62 8.90
C VAL A 190 -18.52 -23.18 8.46
N TYR A 191 -19.49 -22.31 8.67
CA TYR A 191 -19.30 -20.88 8.51
C TYR A 191 -18.84 -20.23 9.80
N ILE A 192 -17.77 -19.44 9.75
CA ILE A 192 -17.30 -18.57 10.85
C ILE A 192 -17.44 -17.09 10.45
N ASP A 193 -17.35 -16.18 11.43
CA ASP A 193 -17.09 -14.77 11.13
C ASP A 193 -15.75 -14.68 10.42
N ASN A 194 -15.73 -13.96 9.30
CA ASN A 194 -14.55 -13.88 8.46
C ASN A 194 -13.54 -12.90 9.06
N PRO A 195 -12.40 -13.36 9.60
CA PRO A 195 -11.43 -12.44 10.16
C PRO A 195 -10.79 -11.55 9.09
N MET A 196 -10.80 -11.93 7.80
CA MET A 196 -10.31 -11.04 6.73
C MET A 196 -11.27 -9.90 6.36
N TYR A 197 -12.52 -9.96 6.83
CA TYR A 197 -13.53 -8.96 6.49
C TYR A 197 -13.26 -7.64 7.22
N LYS A 198 -13.04 -7.70 8.53
CA LYS A 198 -12.61 -6.60 9.40
C LYS A 198 -12.12 -7.16 10.73
N PHE A 199 -11.21 -6.45 11.40
CA PHE A 199 -10.88 -6.73 12.79
C PHE A 199 -11.97 -6.15 13.70
N THR A 200 -12.28 -6.83 14.80
CA THR A 200 -13.16 -6.33 15.87
C THR A 200 -12.50 -6.68 17.20
N MET A 201 -12.50 -5.74 18.15
CA MET A 201 -11.92 -5.94 19.48
C MET A 201 -12.49 -7.20 20.15
N PRO A 202 -11.63 -8.06 20.72
CA PRO A 202 -12.02 -9.38 21.22
C PRO A 202 -12.90 -9.34 22.47
N ASP A 203 -12.72 -8.32 23.31
CA ASP A 203 -13.56 -8.01 24.47
C ASP A 203 -14.82 -7.22 24.09
N ASN A 204 -14.97 -6.93 22.80
CA ASN A 204 -15.99 -6.05 22.25
C ASN A 204 -15.89 -4.62 22.82
N GLU A 205 -14.84 -4.20 23.51
CA GLU A 205 -14.69 -2.81 23.93
C GLU A 205 -14.30 -1.92 22.74
N ARG A 206 -14.33 -0.61 22.97
CA ARG A 206 -13.86 0.35 21.95
C ARG A 206 -12.35 0.39 21.94
N MET A 207 -11.73 0.54 20.76
CA MET A 207 -10.28 0.68 20.61
C MET A 207 -9.70 1.85 21.44
N GLY A 208 -10.52 2.84 21.77
CA GLY A 208 -10.13 3.96 22.64
C GLY A 208 -9.86 3.57 24.10
N CYS A 209 -10.39 2.44 24.58
CA CYS A 209 -10.04 1.89 25.89
C CYS A 209 -8.55 1.47 25.95
N GLU A 210 -7.99 1.12 24.79
CA GLU A 210 -6.59 0.70 24.60
C GLU A 210 -5.70 1.83 24.04
N GLY A 211 -6.11 3.09 24.21
CA GLY A 211 -5.31 4.25 23.82
C GLY A 211 -5.34 4.62 22.33
N ILE A 212 -6.17 3.96 21.51
CA ILE A 212 -6.36 4.35 20.11
C ILE A 212 -7.38 5.49 20.03
N SER A 213 -6.87 6.71 19.83
CA SER A 213 -7.71 7.87 19.51
C SER A 213 -8.43 7.70 18.18
N ASP A 214 -9.55 8.40 17.98
CA ASP A 214 -10.33 8.31 16.75
C ASP A 214 -9.52 8.77 15.52
N ILE A 215 -9.77 8.12 14.38
CA ILE A 215 -9.31 8.49 13.03
C ILE A 215 -9.70 9.93 12.68
N GLN A 216 -10.80 10.43 13.25
CA GLN A 216 -11.49 11.62 12.75
C GLN A 216 -11.35 12.86 13.65
N ASP A 217 -10.48 12.83 14.67
CA ASP A 217 -10.40 13.85 15.74
C ASP A 217 -9.71 15.18 15.35
N SER A 218 -9.53 15.46 14.05
CA SER A 218 -8.72 16.61 13.58
C SER A 218 -9.46 17.56 12.64
N THR A 219 -10.63 18.05 13.04
CA THR A 219 -11.12 19.31 12.44
C THR A 219 -10.43 20.50 13.12
N THR A 220 -10.07 21.51 12.34
CA THR A 220 -9.57 22.83 12.80
C THR A 220 -10.48 23.53 13.82
N SER A 221 -11.71 23.01 14.01
CA SER A 221 -12.70 23.52 14.95
C SER A 221 -12.61 22.94 16.37
N GLY A 222 -11.77 21.92 16.60
CA GLY A 222 -11.58 21.31 17.93
C GLY A 222 -12.80 20.55 18.48
N LYS A 223 -13.81 20.26 17.65
CA LYS A 223 -14.98 19.48 18.03
C LYS A 223 -14.72 17.99 17.76
N ILE A 224 -14.75 17.18 18.82
CA ILE A 224 -14.82 15.73 18.73
C ILE A 224 -16.20 15.39 18.14
N THR A 225 -16.24 14.81 16.94
CA THR A 225 -17.51 14.43 16.29
C THR A 225 -17.75 12.93 16.31
N THR A 226 -16.76 12.12 16.70
CA THR A 226 -16.82 10.66 16.65
C THR A 226 -16.26 9.98 17.90
N ILE A 227 -16.65 8.71 18.06
CA ILE A 227 -16.25 7.84 19.16
C ILE A 227 -15.34 6.76 18.57
N PRO A 228 -14.24 6.37 19.24
CA PRO A 228 -13.39 5.28 18.81
C PRO A 228 -14.18 4.02 18.49
N SER A 229 -13.91 3.43 17.33
CA SER A 229 -14.60 2.24 16.83
C SER A 229 -14.23 0.99 17.63
N ARG A 230 -15.11 -0.01 17.60
CA ARG A 230 -14.87 -1.38 18.10
C ARG A 230 -14.28 -2.29 17.02
N GLY A 231 -14.47 -1.94 15.75
CA GLY A 231 -13.96 -2.70 14.62
C GLY A 231 -13.56 -1.80 13.47
N THR A 232 -12.72 -2.33 12.59
CA THR A 232 -12.16 -1.55 11.48
C THR A 232 -13.22 -1.22 10.43
N SER A 233 -13.00 -0.10 9.75
CA SER A 233 -13.86 0.40 8.67
C SER A 233 -13.09 0.59 7.38
N ARG A 234 -13.76 0.32 6.26
CA ARG A 234 -13.41 0.65 4.88
C ARG A 234 -14.59 1.43 4.28
N TRP A 235 -14.38 2.70 3.93
CA TRP A 235 -15.41 3.58 3.35
C TRP A 235 -16.65 3.82 4.23
N ALA A 236 -16.45 4.02 5.54
CA ALA A 236 -17.54 4.44 6.40
C ALA A 236 -17.95 5.89 6.07
N PRO A 237 -19.25 6.22 5.97
CA PRO A 237 -19.71 7.59 5.75
C PRO A 237 -19.21 8.51 6.86
N TYR A 238 -18.69 9.67 6.46
CA TYR A 238 -18.13 10.67 7.34
C TYR A 238 -18.78 12.03 7.10
N ASP A 239 -19.36 12.60 8.16
CA ASP A 239 -19.85 13.98 8.17
C ASP A 239 -19.06 14.77 9.23
N PRO A 240 -18.09 15.60 8.82
CA PRO A 240 -17.29 16.40 9.75
C PRO A 240 -18.11 17.45 10.50
N GLN A 241 -19.33 17.76 10.06
CA GLN A 241 -20.23 18.73 10.70
C GLN A 241 -21.28 18.05 11.61
N SER A 242 -21.38 16.72 11.56
CA SER A 242 -22.32 15.97 12.40
C SER A 242 -21.98 16.11 13.88
N THR A 243 -23.00 16.40 14.69
CA THR A 243 -22.89 16.35 16.16
C THR A 243 -23.27 14.98 16.74
N LYS A 244 -23.51 13.98 15.87
CA LYS A 244 -23.91 12.63 16.26
C LYS A 244 -22.87 11.62 15.79
N VAL A 245 -22.53 10.72 16.69
CA VAL A 245 -21.71 9.55 16.39
C VAL A 245 -22.54 8.59 15.55
N SER A 246 -22.02 8.20 14.39
CA SER A 246 -22.66 7.18 13.57
C SER A 246 -22.45 5.80 14.19
N VAL A 247 -23.52 5.09 14.50
CA VAL A 247 -23.47 3.67 14.95
C VAL A 247 -22.78 2.79 13.90
N GLN A 248 -22.80 3.19 12.63
CA GLN A 248 -22.09 2.52 11.55
C GLN A 248 -20.56 2.57 11.76
N TRP A 249 -20.03 3.74 12.15
CA TRP A 249 -18.62 3.91 12.47
C TRP A 249 -18.20 3.07 13.68
N GLU A 250 -18.99 3.13 14.75
CA GLU A 250 -18.68 2.43 16.01
C GLU A 250 -18.49 0.92 15.80
N ASN A 251 -19.33 0.29 14.97
CA ASN A 251 -19.26 -1.15 14.74
C ASN A 251 -18.25 -1.56 13.65
N GLY A 252 -17.75 -0.64 12.85
CA GLY A 252 -16.96 -0.93 11.65
C GLY A 252 -17.82 -1.26 10.43
N VAL A 253 -17.67 -0.47 9.35
CA VAL A 253 -18.35 -0.66 8.05
C VAL A 253 -17.36 -1.10 6.99
N VAL A 254 -17.74 -2.02 6.12
CA VAL A 254 -16.92 -2.43 4.97
C VAL A 254 -17.75 -2.29 3.70
N ASP A 255 -17.43 -1.29 2.88
CA ASP A 255 -18.02 -1.10 1.54
C ASP A 255 -17.01 -1.52 0.46
N ASN A 256 -17.06 -2.80 0.09
CA ASN A 256 -16.16 -3.36 -0.91
C ASN A 256 -16.44 -2.83 -2.33
N ASP A 257 -17.67 -2.43 -2.64
CA ASP A 257 -18.02 -1.92 -3.96
C ASP A 257 -17.34 -0.57 -4.22
N LYS A 258 -17.23 0.29 -3.19
CA LYS A 258 -16.46 1.52 -3.27
C LYS A 258 -14.97 1.29 -3.44
N ILE A 259 -14.40 0.31 -2.74
CA ILE A 259 -12.98 -0.05 -2.91
C ILE A 259 -12.74 -0.55 -4.34
N THR A 260 -13.59 -1.44 -4.84
CA THR A 260 -13.53 -1.95 -6.20
C THR A 260 -13.69 -0.82 -7.22
N GLN A 261 -14.62 0.11 -7.00
CA GLN A 261 -14.77 1.31 -7.80
C GLN A 261 -13.51 2.16 -7.79
N SER A 262 -12.85 2.32 -6.64
CA SER A 262 -11.64 3.13 -6.48
C SER A 262 -10.35 2.49 -6.98
N LEU A 263 -10.21 1.19 -6.90
CA LEU A 263 -9.13 0.47 -7.59
C LEU A 263 -9.32 0.51 -9.11
N GLN A 264 -10.59 0.54 -9.54
CA GLN A 264 -10.97 0.76 -10.92
C GLN A 264 -11.08 2.25 -11.26
N GLU A 265 -10.82 3.18 -10.32
CA GLU A 265 -11.10 4.61 -10.50
C GLU A 265 -10.18 5.16 -11.56
N HIS A 266 -10.68 4.97 -12.76
CA HIS A 266 -10.48 5.64 -14.00
C HIS A 266 -11.76 5.21 -14.75
N ASN A 267 -12.82 6.03 -14.71
CA ASN A 267 -13.83 6.04 -15.78
C ASN A 267 -13.17 6.57 -17.09
N TRP A 268 -12.01 6.02 -17.42
CA TRP A 268 -11.26 6.25 -18.63
C TRP A 268 -11.82 5.27 -19.64
N TYR A 269 -12.88 5.77 -20.27
CA TYR A 269 -13.52 5.33 -21.51
C TYR A 269 -14.32 4.03 -21.46
N GLY A 270 -15.63 4.21 -21.64
CA GLY A 270 -16.54 3.15 -22.05
C GLY A 270 -16.21 2.62 -23.44
N LYS A 271 -16.45 1.31 -23.57
CA LYS A 271 -16.33 0.41 -24.72
C LYS A 271 -15.12 0.63 -25.64
N ASN A 272 -14.07 -0.09 -25.25
CA ASN A 272 -12.93 -0.59 -26.03
C ASN A 272 -11.62 0.20 -25.94
N VAL A 273 -11.32 0.80 -24.78
CA VAL A 273 -9.92 1.16 -24.54
C VAL A 273 -9.40 0.88 -23.15
N ASP A 274 -8.20 0.31 -23.12
CA ASP A 274 -7.47 -0.05 -21.93
C ASP A 274 -7.14 1.22 -21.13
N GLN A 275 -7.68 1.25 -19.90
CA GLN A 275 -7.47 2.22 -18.82
C GLN A 275 -5.99 2.65 -18.72
N VAL A 276 -5.68 3.85 -18.22
CA VAL A 276 -4.35 4.12 -17.61
C VAL A 276 -4.34 3.31 -16.31
N PRO A 277 -3.81 2.09 -16.31
CA PRO A 277 -4.12 1.17 -15.25
C PRO A 277 -3.11 1.34 -14.12
N LEU A 278 -3.53 0.98 -12.90
CA LEU A 278 -2.64 0.77 -11.77
C LEU A 278 -1.43 -0.12 -12.15
N SER A 279 -1.61 -1.06 -13.08
CA SER A 279 -0.50 -1.83 -13.67
C SER A 279 0.54 -0.99 -14.40
N GLU A 280 0.20 0.09 -15.09
CA GLU A 280 1.20 0.94 -15.73
C GLU A 280 2.06 1.68 -14.71
N MET A 281 1.47 2.18 -13.62
CA MET A 281 2.24 2.77 -12.52
C MET A 281 3.21 1.73 -11.95
N VAL A 282 2.76 0.49 -11.73
CA VAL A 282 3.65 -0.58 -11.29
C VAL A 282 4.73 -0.91 -12.29
N TYR A 283 4.39 -1.03 -13.56
CA TYR A 283 5.35 -1.36 -14.61
C TYR A 283 6.47 -0.31 -14.70
N ARG A 284 6.12 0.98 -14.56
CA ARG A 284 7.08 2.09 -14.56
C ARG A 284 8.08 2.04 -13.41
N LEU A 285 7.76 1.40 -12.27
CA LEU A 285 8.70 1.18 -11.17
C LEU A 285 9.93 0.34 -11.58
N TYR A 286 9.79 -0.45 -12.65
CA TYR A 286 10.81 -1.39 -13.12
C TYR A 286 11.58 -0.88 -14.35
N LEU A 287 11.27 0.32 -14.83
CA LEU A 287 11.92 0.92 -16.00
C LEU A 287 13.13 1.75 -15.55
N PRO A 288 14.36 1.43 -16.04
CA PRO A 288 15.56 2.19 -15.68
C PRO A 288 15.49 3.69 -16.00
N ASP A 289 14.73 4.07 -17.04
CA ASP A 289 14.54 5.47 -17.43
C ASP A 289 13.73 6.27 -16.38
N TYR A 290 12.99 5.59 -15.50
CA TYR A 290 12.24 6.20 -14.39
C TYR A 290 12.98 6.03 -13.08
N ILE A 291 13.41 4.81 -12.79
CA ILE A 291 13.94 4.42 -11.49
C ILE A 291 15.32 3.79 -11.66
N ASP A 292 16.35 4.49 -11.20
CA ASP A 292 17.75 4.04 -11.35
C ASP A 292 18.46 3.79 -10.00
N SER A 293 17.75 3.97 -8.87
CA SER A 293 18.32 3.74 -7.55
C SER A 293 17.30 3.22 -6.54
N PHE A 294 17.81 2.64 -5.45
CA PHE A 294 16.98 2.17 -4.35
C PHE A 294 16.21 3.31 -3.67
N THR A 295 16.83 4.48 -3.47
CA THR A 295 16.14 5.62 -2.87
C THR A 295 15.01 6.12 -3.77
N GLN A 296 15.24 6.20 -5.08
CA GLN A 296 14.20 6.59 -6.03
C GLN A 296 13.04 5.61 -6.05
N PHE A 297 13.33 4.31 -5.95
CA PHE A 297 12.33 3.25 -5.89
C PHE A 297 11.54 3.29 -4.58
N SER A 298 12.21 3.41 -3.44
CA SER A 298 11.63 3.06 -2.15
C SER A 298 10.70 4.12 -1.59
N THR A 299 10.99 5.42 -1.75
CA THR A 299 10.34 6.46 -0.94
C THR A 299 9.87 7.68 -1.72
N THR A 300 8.85 8.35 -1.17
CA THR A 300 8.41 9.67 -1.61
C THR A 300 9.39 10.79 -1.27
N LYS A 301 10.33 10.57 -0.34
CA LYS A 301 11.28 11.61 0.07
C LYS A 301 12.42 11.77 -0.91
N PHE A 302 12.91 13.00 -1.06
CA PHE A 302 14.08 13.28 -1.89
C PHE A 302 14.90 14.45 -1.32
N LYS A 303 16.20 14.43 -1.62
CA LYS A 303 17.15 15.48 -1.21
C LYS A 303 17.40 16.50 -2.31
N LYS A 304 17.53 16.04 -3.56
CA LYS A 304 17.69 16.87 -4.76
C LYS A 304 16.50 16.64 -5.66
N THR A 305 16.05 17.69 -6.35
CA THR A 305 15.00 17.57 -7.37
C THR A 305 15.34 16.40 -8.31
N PRO A 306 14.48 15.37 -8.39
CA PRO A 306 14.75 14.22 -9.23
C PRO A 306 14.76 14.62 -10.71
N SER A 307 15.24 13.73 -11.57
CA SER A 307 14.92 13.85 -12.99
C SER A 307 13.40 13.82 -13.15
N PRO A 308 12.83 14.47 -14.18
CA PRO A 308 11.37 14.47 -14.34
C PRO A 308 10.74 13.07 -14.45
N ALA A 309 11.47 12.06 -14.94
CA ALA A 309 10.96 10.69 -14.96
C ALA A 309 10.94 10.04 -13.56
N SER A 310 11.78 10.49 -12.62
CA SER A 310 12.10 9.80 -11.36
C SER A 310 11.26 10.24 -10.15
N TYR A 311 10.02 10.70 -10.38
CA TYR A 311 9.07 11.09 -9.33
C TYR A 311 8.20 9.93 -8.85
N LEU A 312 7.99 8.91 -9.68
CA LEU A 312 7.30 7.71 -9.28
C LEU A 312 8.15 6.91 -8.26
N ASN A 313 7.49 6.23 -7.33
CA ASN A 313 8.14 5.39 -6.33
C ASN A 313 7.11 4.40 -5.74
N LEU A 314 7.58 3.33 -5.10
CA LEU A 314 6.77 2.28 -4.51
C LEU A 314 5.87 2.81 -3.39
N GLU A 315 6.41 3.64 -2.50
CA GLU A 315 5.67 4.22 -1.38
C GLU A 315 4.45 5.04 -1.85
N TYR A 316 4.59 5.80 -2.93
CA TYR A 316 3.47 6.54 -3.52
C TYR A 316 2.37 5.61 -4.06
N VAL A 317 2.73 4.53 -4.76
CA VAL A 317 1.74 3.55 -5.23
C VAL A 317 1.05 2.90 -4.02
N HIS A 318 1.83 2.54 -2.99
CA HIS A 318 1.33 2.03 -1.72
C HIS A 318 0.33 2.97 -1.04
N ASN A 319 0.64 4.28 -0.98
CA ASN A 319 -0.20 5.31 -0.37
C ASN A 319 -1.57 5.39 -1.04
N ASN A 320 -1.62 5.24 -2.37
CA ASN A 320 -2.88 5.23 -3.11
C ASN A 320 -3.73 3.99 -2.78
N ILE A 321 -3.12 2.80 -2.61
CA ILE A 321 -3.87 1.59 -2.17
C ILE A 321 -4.49 1.80 -0.78
N HIS A 322 -3.71 2.37 0.15
CA HIS A 322 -4.21 2.74 1.48
C HIS A 322 -5.46 3.63 1.40
N ASN A 323 -5.37 4.70 0.61
CA ASN A 323 -6.47 5.62 0.39
C ASN A 323 -7.70 4.95 -0.25
N TRP A 324 -7.49 4.18 -1.32
CA TRP A 324 -8.56 3.48 -2.04
C TRP A 324 -9.26 2.42 -1.20
N CYS A 325 -8.56 1.81 -0.23
CA CYS A 325 -9.17 0.88 0.72
C CYS A 325 -9.88 1.58 1.87
N GLY A 326 -9.28 2.62 2.45
CA GLY A 326 -9.82 3.31 3.62
C GLY A 326 -11.00 4.22 3.30
N GLY A 327 -10.97 4.88 2.15
CA GLY A 327 -11.92 5.91 1.76
C GLY A 327 -11.41 7.32 2.08
N PHE A 328 -11.95 8.26 1.32
CA PHE A 328 -11.62 9.68 1.32
C PHE A 328 -12.88 10.52 1.06
N ASP A 329 -12.72 11.83 0.91
CA ASP A 329 -13.83 12.78 0.75
C ASP A 329 -14.78 12.79 1.96
N ASP A 330 -16.02 12.36 1.74
CA ASP A 330 -17.08 12.28 2.74
C ASP A 330 -17.15 10.85 3.33
N TYR A 331 -16.03 10.13 3.24
CA TYR A 331 -15.84 8.78 3.75
C TYR A 331 -14.48 8.66 4.43
N ALA A 332 -14.38 7.73 5.38
CA ALA A 332 -13.15 7.44 6.11
C ALA A 332 -13.06 5.96 6.49
N GLY A 333 -11.85 5.51 6.80
CA GLY A 333 -11.58 4.14 7.21
C GLY A 333 -10.18 3.98 7.77
N HIS A 334 -9.89 2.81 8.32
CA HIS A 334 -8.62 2.57 9.00
C HIS A 334 -7.46 2.52 8.00
N MET A 335 -7.68 1.89 6.84
CA MET A 335 -6.65 1.77 5.80
C MET A 335 -6.14 3.11 5.25
N SER A 336 -6.90 4.21 5.32
CA SER A 336 -6.42 5.52 4.85
C SER A 336 -5.60 6.28 5.89
N GLU A 337 -5.50 5.78 7.12
CA GLU A 337 -4.81 6.46 8.21
C GLU A 337 -3.59 5.66 8.70
N PRO A 338 -2.36 6.17 8.51
CA PRO A 338 -1.15 5.43 8.88
C PRO A 338 -1.15 4.90 10.33
N PRO A 339 -1.55 5.67 11.36
CA PRO A 339 -1.44 5.17 12.73
C PRO A 339 -2.31 3.97 13.07
N VAL A 340 -3.31 3.65 12.24
CA VAL A 340 -4.30 2.59 12.52
C VAL A 340 -4.57 1.67 11.34
N SER A 341 -3.88 1.85 10.21
CA SER A 341 -4.10 1.03 9.03
C SER A 341 -3.81 -0.45 9.26
N ALA A 342 -2.82 -0.75 10.10
CA ALA A 342 -2.42 -2.14 10.40
C ALA A 342 -3.46 -2.95 11.17
N PHE A 343 -4.46 -2.30 11.80
CA PHE A 343 -5.57 -3.01 12.42
C PHE A 343 -6.50 -3.64 11.38
N ASP A 344 -6.55 -3.13 10.14
CA ASP A 344 -7.38 -3.75 9.11
C ASP A 344 -6.66 -4.99 8.52
N PRO A 345 -7.26 -6.19 8.55
CA PRO A 345 -6.64 -7.42 8.04
C PRO A 345 -6.14 -7.35 6.59
N ILE A 346 -6.71 -6.47 5.75
CA ILE A 346 -6.22 -6.29 4.37
C ILE A 346 -4.84 -5.63 4.29
N PHE A 347 -4.43 -4.90 5.34
CA PHE A 347 -3.10 -4.29 5.45
C PHE A 347 -2.00 -5.31 5.18
N TRP A 348 -2.10 -6.48 5.79
CA TRP A 348 -1.04 -7.48 5.77
C TRP A 348 -0.83 -8.08 4.38
N ILE A 349 -1.92 -8.36 3.64
CA ILE A 349 -1.82 -8.90 2.28
C ILE A 349 -1.49 -7.80 1.24
N HIS A 350 -1.84 -6.54 1.52
CA HIS A 350 -1.36 -5.38 0.77
C HIS A 350 0.15 -5.21 0.92
N HIS A 351 0.66 -5.14 2.16
CA HIS A 351 2.09 -5.03 2.45
C HIS A 351 2.87 -6.25 1.99
N CYS A 352 2.28 -7.43 2.00
CA CYS A 352 2.86 -8.63 1.39
C CYS A 352 3.12 -8.46 -0.12
N ASN A 353 2.25 -7.75 -0.84
CA ASN A 353 2.49 -7.39 -2.24
C ASN A 353 3.49 -6.23 -2.38
N VAL A 354 3.53 -5.27 -1.46
CA VAL A 354 4.58 -4.22 -1.43
C VAL A 354 5.96 -4.86 -1.30
N ASP A 355 6.11 -5.84 -0.40
CA ASP A 355 7.32 -6.64 -0.25
C ASP A 355 7.66 -7.44 -1.53
N ARG A 356 6.64 -7.96 -2.23
CA ARG A 356 6.82 -8.62 -3.52
C ARG A 356 7.34 -7.65 -4.59
N GLN A 357 6.76 -6.45 -4.69
CA GLN A 357 7.22 -5.45 -5.66
C GLN A 357 8.67 -5.04 -5.35
N PHE A 358 9.03 -4.92 -4.07
CA PHE A 358 10.39 -4.67 -3.66
C PHE A 358 11.34 -5.81 -4.05
N ALA A 359 10.99 -7.06 -3.75
CA ALA A 359 11.79 -8.23 -4.11
C ALA A 359 11.98 -8.36 -5.64
N LEU A 360 10.94 -8.09 -6.44
CA LEU A 360 11.01 -8.05 -7.90
C LEU A 360 11.99 -6.97 -8.37
N TRP A 361 11.93 -5.78 -7.79
CA TRP A 361 12.84 -4.68 -8.14
C TRP A 361 14.29 -5.02 -7.78
N GLN A 362 14.52 -5.61 -6.60
CA GLN A 362 15.85 -6.08 -6.18
C GLN A 362 16.41 -7.11 -7.16
N ALA A 363 15.58 -8.07 -7.58
CA ALA A 363 16.00 -9.13 -8.50
C ALA A 363 16.47 -8.59 -9.85
N ILE A 364 15.74 -7.63 -10.44
CA ILE A 364 16.10 -7.09 -11.76
C ILE A 364 17.23 -6.06 -11.71
N ASN A 365 17.52 -5.49 -10.53
CA ASN A 365 18.54 -4.47 -10.31
C ASN A 365 19.80 -5.01 -9.62
N VAL A 366 19.99 -6.34 -9.53
CA VAL A 366 21.14 -6.96 -8.84
C VAL A 366 22.52 -6.44 -9.32
N ASN A 367 22.64 -6.05 -10.59
CA ASN A 367 23.87 -5.52 -11.19
C ASN A 367 23.99 -3.98 -11.14
N ASN A 368 22.97 -3.27 -10.64
CA ASN A 368 22.98 -1.82 -10.51
C ASN A 368 23.79 -1.42 -9.25
N LYS A 369 24.72 -0.47 -9.41
CA LYS A 369 25.61 0.05 -8.34
C LYS A 369 24.94 1.04 -7.38
N LYS A 370 23.66 1.35 -7.60
CA LYS A 370 22.83 2.19 -6.74
C LYS A 370 21.66 1.41 -6.15
N ASN A 371 21.76 0.07 -6.15
CA ASN A 371 20.64 -0.78 -5.77
C ASN A 371 20.47 -0.94 -4.27
N TRP A 372 21.36 -0.37 -3.44
CA TRP A 372 21.30 -0.54 -1.99
C TRP A 372 22.02 0.54 -1.17
N PHE A 373 21.37 1.68 -0.91
CA PHE A 373 21.90 2.80 -0.08
C PHE A 373 23.28 3.36 -0.50
N GLU A 374 23.75 3.03 -1.70
CA GLU A 374 25.11 3.30 -2.15
C GLU A 374 25.30 4.74 -2.66
N ASP A 375 24.22 5.46 -2.99
CA ASP A 375 24.29 6.82 -3.54
C ASP A 375 24.34 7.89 -2.41
N PRO A 376 25.51 8.54 -2.16
CA PRO A 376 25.64 9.54 -1.10
C PRO A 376 24.80 10.81 -1.36
N ASP A 377 24.48 11.09 -2.62
CA ASP A 377 23.63 12.21 -2.99
C ASP A 377 22.15 11.95 -2.67
N GLU A 378 21.79 10.70 -2.43
CA GLU A 378 20.44 10.24 -2.09
C GLU A 378 20.32 9.83 -0.62
N GLN A 379 21.35 10.01 0.21
CA GLN A 379 21.24 9.84 1.66
C GLN A 379 20.29 10.88 2.27
N LEU A 380 19.22 10.39 2.87
CA LEU A 380 18.14 11.18 3.45
C LEU A 380 18.30 11.28 4.97
N LYS A 381 17.86 12.40 5.52
CA LYS A 381 17.61 12.51 6.95
C LYS A 381 16.21 12.03 7.25
N ASP A 382 16.03 11.27 8.32
CA ASP A 382 14.73 10.83 8.78
C ASP A 382 13.99 11.98 9.51
N ASP A 383 12.67 12.02 9.38
CA ASP A 383 11.84 13.02 10.09
C ASP A 383 11.61 12.64 11.56
N GLY A 384 12.07 11.45 11.93
CA GLY A 384 12.01 10.86 13.25
C GLY A 384 10.77 9.99 13.44
N ASN A 385 10.90 8.96 14.27
CA ASN A 385 9.80 8.11 14.68
C ASN A 385 10.00 7.65 16.14
N TRP A 386 9.35 6.59 16.59
CA TRP A 386 9.56 6.05 17.93
C TRP A 386 11.04 5.77 18.24
N SER A 387 11.77 5.16 17.30
CA SER A 387 13.12 4.63 17.52
C SER A 387 14.24 5.47 16.89
N ILE A 388 13.93 6.22 15.83
CA ILE A 388 14.87 7.02 15.06
C ILE A 388 14.67 8.50 15.43
N PRO A 389 15.71 9.20 15.90
CA PRO A 389 15.63 10.64 16.12
C PRO A 389 15.45 11.39 14.80
N ALA A 390 14.65 12.47 14.83
CA ALA A 390 14.60 13.41 13.72
C ALA A 390 16.01 13.92 13.35
N ASP A 391 16.21 14.20 12.06
CA ASP A 391 17.48 14.63 11.47
C ASP A 391 18.59 13.55 11.40
N ALA A 392 18.36 12.32 11.89
CA ALA A 392 19.30 11.19 11.75
C ALA A 392 19.43 10.76 10.28
N VAL A 393 20.60 10.32 9.84
CA VAL A 393 20.78 9.79 8.48
C VAL A 393 20.58 8.29 8.49
N ASP A 394 19.64 7.81 7.68
CA ASP A 394 19.38 6.38 7.55
C ASP A 394 20.48 5.67 6.77
N THR A 395 20.84 4.49 7.25
CA THR A 395 21.90 3.64 6.69
C THR A 395 21.41 2.20 6.59
N PRO A 396 22.07 1.33 5.80
CA PRO A 396 21.74 -0.10 5.77
C PRO A 396 21.79 -0.81 7.13
N THR A 397 22.55 -0.25 8.06
CA THR A 397 22.75 -0.75 9.42
C THR A 397 21.89 -0.06 10.47
N THR A 398 21.03 0.89 10.06
CA THR A 398 20.05 1.49 10.97
C THR A 398 19.15 0.39 11.51
N ALA A 399 18.94 0.37 12.83
CA ALA A 399 18.09 -0.61 13.47
C ALA A 399 16.64 -0.47 12.98
N LEU A 400 16.05 -1.58 12.55
CA LEU A 400 14.65 -1.68 12.19
C LEU A 400 13.84 -2.06 13.44
N ALA A 401 13.80 -1.14 14.41
CA ALA A 401 13.08 -1.38 15.66
C ALA A 401 11.56 -1.48 15.40
N PRO A 402 10.81 -2.25 16.20
CA PRO A 402 11.26 -3.00 17.38
C PRO A 402 11.62 -4.47 17.07
N PHE A 403 11.99 -4.79 15.82
CA PHE A 403 12.12 -6.17 15.40
C PHE A 403 13.45 -6.77 15.86
N HIS A 404 13.38 -7.82 16.69
CA HIS A 404 14.55 -8.57 17.17
C HIS A 404 14.74 -9.87 16.40
N LYS A 405 15.97 -10.16 15.96
CA LYS A 405 16.33 -11.41 15.25
C LYS A 405 16.79 -12.54 16.17
N ASP A 406 16.93 -12.26 17.46
CA ASP A 406 17.29 -13.23 18.49
C ASP A 406 16.63 -12.87 19.84
N THR A 407 16.81 -13.76 20.82
CA THR A 407 16.29 -13.59 22.20
C THR A 407 17.17 -12.71 23.09
N GLN A 408 18.25 -12.15 22.54
CA GLN A 408 19.18 -11.28 23.25
C GLN A 408 18.92 -9.78 23.00
N GLY A 409 17.96 -9.46 22.11
CA GLY A 409 17.58 -8.11 21.76
C GLY A 409 18.38 -7.52 20.60
N THR A 410 18.96 -8.35 19.71
CA THR A 410 19.61 -7.82 18.52
C THR A 410 18.58 -7.40 17.49
N TYR A 411 18.56 -6.13 17.10
CA TYR A 411 17.66 -5.63 16.07
C TYR A 411 17.97 -6.18 14.66
N PHE A 412 16.93 -6.24 13.84
CA PHE A 412 17.07 -6.30 12.39
C PHE A 412 17.70 -5.01 11.85
N THR A 413 18.36 -5.13 10.71
CA THR A 413 18.85 -4.03 9.87
C THR A 413 18.39 -4.24 8.44
N SER A 414 18.52 -3.23 7.57
CA SER A 414 18.22 -3.40 6.14
C SER A 414 19.08 -4.52 5.53
N ASP A 415 20.36 -4.59 5.88
CA ASP A 415 21.27 -5.63 5.37
C ASP A 415 20.85 -7.05 5.76
N ASP A 416 20.26 -7.24 6.95
CA ASP A 416 19.74 -8.55 7.38
C ASP A 416 18.58 -9.03 6.48
N VAL A 417 17.75 -8.10 5.99
CA VAL A 417 16.53 -8.41 5.23
C VAL A 417 16.68 -8.20 3.72
N ARG A 418 17.88 -7.84 3.24
CA ARG A 418 18.18 -7.69 1.81
C ARG A 418 17.88 -8.97 1.04
N ASP A 419 18.27 -10.11 1.59
CA ASP A 419 18.00 -11.44 1.05
C ASP A 419 16.81 -12.07 1.78
N TRP A 420 15.63 -11.95 1.19
CA TRP A 420 14.38 -12.45 1.77
C TRP A 420 14.33 -13.98 1.85
N ILE A 421 15.05 -14.70 0.98
CA ILE A 421 15.03 -16.17 0.91
C ILE A 421 15.58 -16.77 2.22
N LYS A 422 16.57 -16.11 2.86
CA LYS A 422 17.11 -16.53 4.18
C LYS A 422 16.04 -16.61 5.28
N TRP A 423 14.97 -15.85 5.13
CA TRP A 423 13.86 -15.80 6.07
C TRP A 423 12.75 -16.79 5.74
N GLY A 424 12.99 -17.68 4.77
CA GLY A 424 12.19 -18.88 4.56
C GLY A 424 11.01 -18.69 3.62
N TYR A 425 10.99 -17.65 2.79
CA TYR A 425 9.93 -17.42 1.82
C TYR A 425 10.48 -16.88 0.48
N SER A 426 9.72 -17.05 -0.59
CA SER A 426 9.91 -16.31 -1.84
C SER A 426 8.58 -16.13 -2.57
N TYR A 427 8.62 -15.71 -3.83
CA TYR A 427 7.46 -15.45 -4.69
C TYR A 427 7.49 -16.31 -5.95
N PRO A 428 6.34 -16.56 -6.61
CA PRO A 428 6.27 -17.39 -7.83
C PRO A 428 7.26 -16.96 -8.92
N GLU A 429 7.49 -15.66 -9.08
CA GLU A 429 8.41 -15.09 -10.06
C GLU A 429 9.88 -15.24 -9.63
N LEU A 430 10.14 -15.42 -8.33
CA LEU A 430 11.47 -15.30 -7.73
C LEU A 430 11.98 -16.64 -7.18
N GLN A 431 12.14 -17.61 -8.06
CA GLN A 431 12.60 -18.96 -7.71
C GLN A 431 13.98 -19.27 -8.33
N PRO A 432 15.09 -18.69 -7.82
CA PRO A 432 16.42 -18.83 -8.43
C PRO A 432 16.95 -20.28 -8.44
N TRP A 433 16.40 -21.15 -7.61
CA TRP A 433 16.78 -22.56 -7.50
C TRP A 433 16.27 -23.45 -8.65
N LEU A 434 15.36 -22.97 -9.51
CA LEU A 434 14.81 -23.77 -10.62
C LEU A 434 15.90 -24.16 -11.62
N GLU A 435 15.86 -25.41 -12.10
CA GLU A 435 16.85 -25.94 -13.04
C GLU A 435 16.96 -25.16 -14.36
N LYS A 436 15.87 -24.49 -14.79
CA LYS A 436 15.90 -23.60 -15.98
C LYS A 436 16.93 -22.47 -15.85
N TYR A 437 17.30 -22.08 -14.63
CA TYR A 437 18.30 -21.05 -14.38
C TYR A 437 19.71 -21.61 -14.14
N LYS A 438 19.90 -22.94 -14.23
CA LYS A 438 21.21 -23.57 -14.05
C LYS A 438 21.76 -24.04 -15.40
N LYS A 439 22.92 -23.52 -15.78
CA LYS A 439 23.68 -23.99 -16.95
C LYS A 439 24.85 -24.82 -16.45
N ASN A 440 24.86 -26.12 -16.75
CA ASN A 440 25.86 -27.08 -16.24
C ASN A 440 25.98 -27.08 -14.70
N GLY A 441 24.85 -26.92 -13.99
CA GLY A 441 24.81 -26.83 -12.53
C GLY A 441 25.18 -25.46 -11.94
N VAL A 442 25.52 -24.47 -12.76
CA VAL A 442 25.87 -23.10 -12.32
C VAL A 442 24.71 -22.15 -12.58
N PHE A 443 24.32 -21.36 -11.57
CA PHE A 443 23.27 -20.34 -11.70
C PHE A 443 23.62 -19.29 -12.76
N ASN A 444 22.68 -19.04 -13.67
CA ASN A 444 22.79 -18.04 -14.72
C ASN A 444 21.93 -16.82 -14.35
N GLN A 445 22.57 -15.82 -13.76
CA GLN A 445 21.91 -14.60 -13.29
C GLN A 445 21.23 -13.81 -14.40
N ASP A 446 21.86 -13.68 -15.58
CA ASP A 446 21.27 -12.91 -16.69
C ASP A 446 20.00 -13.57 -17.21
N LEU A 447 19.97 -14.90 -17.30
CA LEU A 447 18.77 -15.64 -17.67
C LEU A 447 17.65 -15.44 -16.64
N TYR A 448 17.97 -15.55 -15.35
CA TYR A 448 17.02 -15.30 -14.27
C TYR A 448 16.45 -13.88 -14.32
N VAL A 449 17.31 -12.86 -14.41
CA VAL A 449 16.89 -11.45 -14.49
C VAL A 449 16.02 -11.19 -15.71
N ASN A 450 16.37 -11.74 -16.88
CA ASN A 450 15.58 -11.57 -18.10
C ASN A 450 14.20 -12.23 -18.00
N ASP A 451 14.11 -13.38 -17.34
CA ASP A 451 12.83 -14.08 -17.13
C ASP A 451 11.95 -13.29 -16.15
N VAL A 452 12.51 -12.78 -15.04
CA VAL A 452 11.78 -11.91 -14.10
C VAL A 452 11.27 -10.64 -14.80
N LYS A 453 12.09 -9.98 -15.63
CA LYS A 453 11.67 -8.83 -16.45
C LYS A 453 10.53 -9.21 -17.41
N TYR A 454 10.58 -10.40 -17.99
CA TYR A 454 9.53 -10.91 -18.87
C TYR A 454 8.22 -11.10 -18.11
N GLU A 455 8.24 -11.74 -16.94
CA GLU A 455 7.05 -11.93 -16.08
C GLU A 455 6.44 -10.60 -15.64
N ILE A 456 7.26 -9.64 -15.18
CA ILE A 456 6.82 -8.26 -14.85
C ILE A 456 6.11 -7.62 -16.05
N LYS A 457 6.68 -7.77 -17.25
CA LYS A 457 6.08 -7.23 -18.48
C LYS A 457 4.75 -7.90 -18.80
N GLN A 458 4.63 -9.22 -18.65
CA GLN A 458 3.35 -9.92 -18.87
C GLN A 458 2.27 -9.49 -17.89
N LEU A 459 2.64 -9.27 -16.63
CA LEU A 459 1.69 -8.88 -15.58
C LEU A 459 1.22 -7.43 -15.73
N TYR A 460 2.14 -6.51 -16.04
CA TYR A 460 1.90 -5.08 -15.82
C TYR A 460 2.08 -4.16 -17.03
N SER A 461 2.75 -4.61 -18.10
CA SER A 461 3.00 -3.72 -19.24
C SER A 461 1.70 -3.39 -19.98
N PRO A 462 1.37 -2.10 -20.20
CA PRO A 462 0.27 -1.74 -21.08
C PRO A 462 0.61 -2.09 -22.54
N SER A 463 -0.24 -2.88 -23.20
CA SER A 463 -0.06 -3.33 -24.59
C SER A 463 -0.08 -2.17 -25.60
N GLU A 464 -0.92 -1.16 -25.35
CA GLU A 464 -1.14 -0.03 -26.27
C GLU A 464 -0.01 1.01 -26.23
N ARG A 465 0.61 1.24 -25.07
CA ARG A 465 1.71 2.22 -24.93
C ARG A 465 2.94 1.84 -25.75
N ALA A 466 3.20 0.54 -25.93
CA ALA A 466 4.39 0.04 -26.62
C ALA A 466 4.55 0.57 -28.06
N GLN A 467 3.50 1.15 -28.65
CA GLN A 467 3.50 1.69 -30.01
C GLN A 467 3.86 3.18 -30.10
N TYR A 468 3.96 3.89 -28.97
CA TYR A 468 4.18 5.34 -28.93
C TYR A 468 5.50 5.68 -28.23
N THR A 469 6.26 6.62 -28.80
CA THR A 469 7.53 7.09 -28.22
C THR A 469 7.35 8.28 -27.28
N ALA A 470 6.24 9.03 -27.41
CA ALA A 470 5.93 10.15 -26.54
C ALA A 470 5.32 9.65 -25.23
N ASP A 471 5.81 10.18 -24.11
CA ASP A 471 5.26 9.91 -22.79
C ASP A 471 5.01 11.21 -22.03
N TYR A 472 3.85 11.28 -21.38
CA TYR A 472 3.36 12.44 -20.67
C TYR A 472 2.99 12.05 -19.24
N ILE A 473 3.54 12.82 -18.31
CA ILE A 473 3.43 12.61 -16.87
C ILE A 473 3.20 13.96 -16.18
N ILE A 474 2.41 13.95 -15.11
CA ILE A 474 2.28 15.08 -14.18
C ILE A 474 3.18 14.77 -12.98
N ASN A 475 4.27 15.51 -12.83
CA ASN A 475 5.10 15.44 -11.63
C ASN A 475 4.59 16.39 -10.58
N VAL A 476 4.50 15.89 -9.34
CA VAL A 476 4.00 16.65 -8.20
C VAL A 476 5.06 16.66 -7.11
N LYS A 477 5.45 17.86 -6.72
CA LYS A 477 6.26 18.13 -5.54
C LYS A 477 5.35 18.75 -4.48
N TYR A 478 5.26 18.14 -3.31
CA TYR A 478 4.34 18.56 -2.26
C TYR A 478 4.98 18.48 -0.87
N LYS A 479 4.47 19.27 0.08
CA LYS A 479 4.90 19.20 1.48
C LYS A 479 3.94 18.29 2.23
N ARG A 480 4.42 17.15 2.73
CA ARG A 480 3.61 16.16 3.46
C ARG A 480 2.82 16.79 4.62
N PHE A 481 3.41 17.77 5.31
CA PHE A 481 2.81 18.44 6.46
C PHE A 481 2.23 19.84 6.17
N ALA A 482 1.95 20.17 4.90
CA ALA A 482 1.44 21.49 4.49
C ALA A 482 0.21 21.96 5.29
N LEU A 483 -0.64 21.03 5.71
CA LEU A 483 -1.86 21.27 6.48
C LEU A 483 -1.74 20.73 7.92
N ASN A 484 -0.61 21.00 8.59
CA ASN A 484 -0.31 20.49 9.95
C ASN A 484 -0.36 18.95 10.06
N GLY A 485 -0.07 18.27 8.95
CA GLY A 485 -0.11 16.81 8.83
C GLY A 485 -1.47 16.21 8.48
N THR A 486 -2.54 17.01 8.42
CA THR A 486 -3.84 16.54 7.91
C THR A 486 -3.69 16.07 6.46
N PRO A 487 -4.09 14.83 6.14
CA PRO A 487 -4.06 14.32 4.78
C PRO A 487 -4.88 15.18 3.81
N TYR A 488 -4.35 15.36 2.60
CA TYR A 488 -5.02 16.02 1.50
C TYR A 488 -4.74 15.29 0.19
N THR A 489 -5.63 15.52 -0.76
CA THR A 489 -5.59 14.90 -2.08
C THR A 489 -5.58 16.00 -3.15
N LEU A 490 -4.61 15.93 -4.07
CA LEU A 490 -4.57 16.74 -5.28
C LEU A 490 -5.18 15.95 -6.43
N TYR A 491 -6.33 16.37 -6.93
CA TYR A 491 -7.01 15.77 -8.08
C TYR A 491 -6.64 16.52 -9.35
N PHE A 492 -6.37 15.79 -10.43
CA PHE A 492 -6.06 16.34 -11.75
C PHE A 492 -7.19 16.03 -12.73
N PHE A 493 -7.46 16.95 -13.63
CA PHE A 493 -8.53 16.86 -14.61
C PHE A 493 -8.06 17.36 -15.97
N ILE A 494 -8.43 16.70 -17.05
CA ILE A 494 -8.19 17.15 -18.42
C ILE A 494 -9.54 17.33 -19.11
N GLY A 495 -10.03 18.57 -19.18
CA GLY A 495 -11.36 18.89 -19.68
C GLY A 495 -11.67 20.38 -19.64
N HIS A 496 -12.92 20.75 -19.89
CA HIS A 496 -13.31 22.16 -19.92
C HIS A 496 -13.48 22.70 -18.48
N LYS A 497 -12.91 23.88 -18.16
CA LYS A 497 -12.98 24.47 -16.81
C LYS A 497 -14.39 24.52 -16.19
N ASP A 498 -15.42 24.73 -17.02
CA ASP A 498 -16.80 24.86 -16.57
C ASP A 498 -17.40 23.50 -16.15
N SER A 499 -16.88 22.37 -16.64
CA SER A 499 -17.33 21.02 -16.20
C SER A 499 -17.03 20.81 -14.72
N LEU A 500 -15.98 21.45 -14.21
CA LEU A 500 -15.57 21.34 -12.82
C LEU A 500 -16.39 22.26 -11.90
N ALA A 501 -16.75 23.45 -12.35
CA ALA A 501 -17.30 24.53 -11.51
C ALA A 501 -18.52 24.11 -10.68
N ASP A 502 -19.38 23.26 -11.23
CA ASP A 502 -20.67 22.87 -10.63
C ASP A 502 -20.71 21.41 -10.13
N HIS A 503 -19.59 20.69 -10.11
CA HIS A 503 -19.58 19.28 -9.67
C HIS A 503 -19.70 19.16 -8.15
N SER A 504 -20.79 18.53 -7.69
CA SER A 504 -21.10 18.30 -6.28
C SER A 504 -20.88 16.85 -5.81
N GLY A 505 -20.56 15.92 -6.72
CA GLY A 505 -20.29 14.52 -6.40
C GLY A 505 -18.83 14.23 -6.03
N LEU A 506 -18.50 12.94 -5.87
CA LEU A 506 -17.11 12.48 -5.69
C LEU A 506 -16.23 13.00 -6.83
N LEU A 507 -15.08 13.60 -6.50
CA LEU A 507 -14.19 14.18 -7.52
C LEU A 507 -13.60 13.11 -8.44
N THR A 508 -13.39 11.90 -7.91
CA THR A 508 -12.89 10.76 -8.67
C THR A 508 -13.88 10.20 -9.68
N ALA A 509 -15.18 10.43 -9.46
CA ALA A 509 -16.24 10.06 -10.39
C ALA A 509 -16.42 11.09 -11.52
N HIS A 510 -15.72 12.22 -11.49
CA HIS A 510 -15.81 13.24 -12.52
C HIS A 510 -15.26 12.71 -13.86
N PRO A 511 -15.95 12.91 -14.99
CA PRO A 511 -15.56 12.35 -16.29
C PRO A 511 -14.21 12.87 -16.83
N ASP A 512 -13.81 14.08 -16.42
CA ASP A 512 -12.51 14.65 -16.80
C ASP A 512 -11.37 14.30 -15.82
N HIS A 513 -11.62 13.58 -14.72
CA HIS A 513 -10.60 13.26 -13.72
C HIS A 513 -9.55 12.28 -14.28
N VAL A 514 -8.26 12.62 -14.18
CA VAL A 514 -7.13 11.86 -14.78
C VAL A 514 -6.25 11.12 -13.79
N GLY A 515 -6.45 11.36 -12.50
CA GLY A 515 -5.63 10.80 -11.45
C GLY A 515 -5.42 11.83 -10.34
N TYR A 516 -4.80 11.39 -9.26
CA TYR A 516 -4.63 12.22 -8.08
C TYR A 516 -3.36 11.85 -7.31
N VAL A 517 -2.93 12.73 -6.42
CA VAL A 517 -1.86 12.49 -5.44
C VAL A 517 -2.44 12.61 -4.05
N TYR A 518 -2.38 11.54 -3.26
CA TYR A 518 -2.80 11.53 -1.87
C TYR A 518 -1.61 11.63 -0.92
N THR A 519 -1.71 12.50 0.09
CA THR A 519 -0.68 12.64 1.11
C THR A 519 -0.95 11.73 2.30
N PHE A 520 -0.31 10.57 2.33
CA PHE A 520 -0.41 9.62 3.45
C PHE A 520 0.38 10.15 4.66
N SER A 521 -0.27 11.01 5.43
CA SER A 521 0.29 11.72 6.58
C SER A 521 -0.65 11.59 7.78
N ASN A 522 -0.22 12.10 8.93
CA ASN A 522 -1.04 12.15 10.13
C ASN A 522 -0.93 13.58 10.72
N PRO A 523 -2.04 14.17 11.22
CA PRO A 523 -1.95 15.41 11.96
C PRO A 523 -0.95 15.32 13.10
N ILE A 524 -0.12 16.35 13.26
CA ILE A 524 0.94 16.45 14.29
C ILE A 524 0.38 16.41 15.73
N TYR A 525 -0.95 16.43 15.90
CA TYR A 525 -1.62 16.39 17.21
C TYR A 525 -2.80 15.42 17.19
N ARG A 526 -2.64 14.25 17.81
CA ARG A 526 -3.78 13.47 18.34
C ARG A 526 -3.75 13.32 19.86
N ASN A 527 -2.60 13.51 20.51
CA ASN A 527 -2.53 13.39 21.97
C ASN A 527 -2.73 14.74 22.68
N ARG A 528 -3.89 14.93 23.32
CA ARG A 528 -4.15 16.08 24.21
C ARG A 528 -3.20 16.16 25.40
N ALA A 529 -2.57 15.06 25.80
CA ALA A 529 -1.62 15.01 26.92
C ALA A 529 -0.21 15.51 26.56
N ALA A 530 0.15 15.57 25.27
CA ALA A 530 1.47 15.99 24.81
C ALA A 530 1.39 16.80 23.49
N PRO A 531 0.97 18.08 23.55
CA PRO A 531 0.59 18.87 22.37
C PRO A 531 1.76 19.36 21.49
N GLY A 532 2.94 18.75 21.55
CA GLY A 532 4.09 19.08 20.69
C GLY A 532 4.64 20.53 20.83
N CYS A 533 5.95 20.68 21.02
CA CYS A 533 6.60 22.00 21.11
C CYS A 533 6.52 22.76 19.77
N GLN A 534 6.41 24.10 19.81
CA GLN A 534 6.33 24.99 18.63
C GLN A 534 7.47 24.83 17.62
N ASN A 535 8.67 24.43 18.07
CA ASN A 535 9.81 24.15 17.20
C ASN A 535 9.67 22.84 16.42
N CYS A 536 9.01 21.81 16.99
CA CYS A 536 8.72 20.56 16.28
C CYS A 536 7.72 20.80 15.15
N ARG A 537 6.76 21.72 15.34
CA ARG A 537 5.80 22.15 14.32
C ARG A 537 6.49 22.81 13.13
N LYS A 538 7.40 23.74 13.43
CA LYS A 538 8.17 24.44 12.39
C LYS A 538 9.05 23.46 11.64
N LYS A 539 9.78 22.58 12.32
CA LYS A 539 10.60 21.55 11.67
C LYS A 539 9.79 20.58 10.80
N ALA A 540 8.61 20.14 11.25
CA ALA A 540 7.74 19.26 10.47
C ALA A 540 7.11 19.98 9.26
N VAL A 541 6.75 21.27 9.37
CA VAL A 541 6.24 22.06 8.23
C VAL A 541 7.36 22.53 7.29
N GLU A 542 8.57 22.74 7.82
CA GLU A 542 9.81 22.99 7.08
C GLU A 542 10.43 21.69 6.54
N ALA A 543 9.79 20.54 6.77
CA ALA A 543 10.27 19.23 6.35
C ALA A 543 10.41 19.13 4.82
N SER A 544 11.19 18.13 4.43
CA SER A 544 11.49 17.77 3.04
C SER A 544 10.23 17.68 2.18
N PHE A 545 10.38 18.11 0.93
CA PHE A 545 9.36 17.84 -0.08
C PHE A 545 9.27 16.33 -0.35
N SER A 546 8.05 15.89 -0.60
CA SER A 546 7.73 14.56 -1.12
C SER A 546 7.42 14.66 -2.62
N LYS A 547 7.62 13.56 -3.35
CA LYS A 547 7.41 13.47 -4.80
C LYS A 547 6.35 12.41 -5.15
N ALA A 548 5.58 12.70 -6.18
CA ALA A 548 4.60 11.80 -6.78
C ALA A 548 4.49 12.04 -8.29
N GLN A 549 3.95 11.07 -9.02
CA GLN A 549 3.81 11.15 -10.48
C GLN A 549 2.49 10.52 -10.94
N VAL A 550 1.74 11.23 -11.78
CA VAL A 550 0.51 10.73 -12.42
C VAL A 550 0.77 10.54 -13.92
N PRO A 551 0.78 9.30 -14.43
CA PRO A 551 0.84 9.05 -15.88
C PRO A 551 -0.43 9.54 -16.59
N ILE A 552 -0.28 10.28 -17.69
CA ILE A 552 -1.42 10.80 -18.48
C ILE A 552 -1.36 10.45 -19.97
N THR A 553 -0.40 9.62 -20.40
CA THR A 553 -0.29 9.22 -21.82
C THR A 553 -1.52 8.48 -22.32
N GLY A 554 -1.97 7.45 -21.60
CA GLY A 554 -3.19 6.72 -21.96
C GLY A 554 -4.43 7.64 -21.95
N ALA A 555 -4.39 8.66 -21.09
CA ALA A 555 -5.43 9.66 -21.02
C ALA A 555 -5.53 10.52 -22.29
N LEU A 556 -4.40 11.02 -22.77
CA LEU A 556 -4.32 11.79 -24.01
C LEU A 556 -4.68 10.93 -25.23
N LEU A 557 -4.22 9.67 -25.28
CA LEU A 557 -4.58 8.72 -26.35
C LEU A 557 -6.09 8.53 -26.47
N ALA A 558 -6.78 8.51 -25.33
CA ALA A 558 -8.21 8.33 -25.31
C ALA A 558 -8.97 9.57 -25.82
N ARG A 559 -8.48 10.78 -25.51
CA ARG A 559 -8.98 12.03 -26.09
C ARG A 559 -8.78 12.07 -27.62
N ILE A 560 -7.65 11.56 -28.11
CA ILE A 560 -7.38 11.43 -29.55
C ILE A 560 -8.38 10.50 -30.23
N ARG A 561 -8.67 9.33 -29.64
CA ARG A 561 -9.67 8.39 -30.17
C ARG A 561 -11.06 9.01 -30.23
N ALA A 562 -11.52 9.62 -29.14
CA ALA A 562 -12.81 10.29 -29.10
C ALA A 562 -12.93 11.41 -30.15
N THR A 563 -11.84 12.16 -30.39
CA THR A 563 -11.78 13.19 -31.43
C THR A 563 -11.94 12.59 -32.83
N LYS A 564 -11.27 11.47 -33.11
CA LYS A 564 -11.36 10.77 -34.42
C LYS A 564 -12.75 10.21 -34.68
N GLU A 565 -13.34 9.52 -33.71
CA GLU A 565 -14.68 8.92 -33.83
C GLU A 565 -15.76 9.99 -34.12
N HIS A 566 -15.66 11.15 -33.49
CA HIS A 566 -16.55 12.27 -33.78
C HIS A 566 -16.34 12.87 -35.18
N GLY A 567 -15.09 13.00 -35.61
CA GLY A 567 -14.74 13.45 -36.97
C GLY A 567 -15.28 12.52 -38.06
N GLU A 568 -15.33 11.21 -37.81
CA GLU A 568 -15.89 10.22 -38.74
C GLU A 568 -17.43 10.22 -38.79
N SER A 569 -18.09 10.56 -37.68
CA SER A 569 -19.56 10.65 -37.61
C SER A 569 -20.15 11.95 -38.20
N SER A 570 -19.33 13.00 -38.38
CA SER A 570 -19.76 14.32 -38.85
C SER A 570 -19.35 14.54 -40.31
N SER A 571 -20.19 14.09 -41.25
CA SER A 571 -20.01 14.36 -42.68
C SER A 571 -20.21 15.84 -43.01
N GLY A 572 -19.15 16.65 -42.83
CA GLY A 572 -19.03 18.00 -43.42
C GLY A 572 -19.11 19.18 -42.44
N GLY A 573 -18.32 19.19 -41.36
CA GLY A 573 -18.21 20.36 -40.48
C GLY A 573 -16.87 20.42 -39.73
N SER A 574 -16.36 21.64 -39.52
CA SER A 574 -15.13 21.96 -38.77
C SER A 574 -14.96 21.16 -37.46
N ILE A 575 -13.76 20.59 -37.22
CA ILE A 575 -13.34 19.88 -35.99
C ILE A 575 -13.30 20.82 -34.75
N SER A 576 -13.67 22.09 -34.90
CA SER A 576 -13.51 23.13 -33.88
C SER A 576 -14.41 23.02 -32.65
N SER A 577 -15.44 22.18 -32.66
CA SER A 577 -16.29 21.91 -31.48
C SER A 577 -16.07 20.48 -31.03
N GLY A 578 -15.38 20.32 -29.89
CA GLY A 578 -15.05 19.02 -29.29
C GLY A 578 -16.22 18.04 -29.11
N ALA A 579 -15.89 16.80 -28.80
CA ALA A 579 -16.84 15.71 -28.73
C ALA A 579 -17.77 15.75 -27.52
N VAL A 580 -19.03 15.31 -27.65
CA VAL A 580 -19.95 15.15 -26.52
C VAL A 580 -20.18 13.66 -26.26
N VAL A 581 -19.54 13.12 -25.23
CA VAL A 581 -19.71 11.72 -24.81
C VAL A 581 -20.37 11.71 -23.44
N GLY A 582 -21.55 11.10 -23.32
CA GLY A 582 -22.29 11.03 -22.05
C GLY A 582 -22.76 12.38 -21.49
N GLY A 583 -22.85 13.43 -22.33
CA GLY A 583 -23.22 14.79 -21.91
C GLY A 583 -22.04 15.71 -21.58
N VAL A 584 -20.80 15.25 -21.78
CA VAL A 584 -19.57 15.98 -21.41
C VAL A 584 -18.83 16.45 -22.65
N HIS A 585 -18.43 17.73 -22.70
CA HIS A 585 -17.63 18.28 -23.79
C HIS A 585 -16.16 17.88 -23.65
N ILE A 586 -15.64 17.17 -24.65
CA ILE A 586 -14.27 16.71 -24.78
C ILE A 586 -13.58 17.61 -25.79
N PRO A 587 -12.68 18.50 -25.36
CA PRO A 587 -11.87 19.31 -26.27
C PRO A 587 -11.10 18.40 -27.26
N PRO A 588 -10.99 18.78 -28.54
CA PRO A 588 -10.34 17.93 -29.53
C PRO A 588 -8.82 17.87 -29.31
N LEU A 589 -8.23 16.67 -29.38
CA LEU A 589 -6.78 16.45 -29.41
C LEU A 589 -6.43 15.58 -30.62
N LEU A 590 -5.48 16.03 -31.46
CA LEU A 590 -5.23 15.38 -32.75
C LEU A 590 -4.20 14.23 -32.70
N ASN A 591 -3.10 14.43 -31.98
CA ASN A 591 -1.99 13.48 -31.88
C ASN A 591 -1.15 13.74 -30.61
N LEU A 592 -0.19 12.84 -30.33
CA LEU A 592 0.74 12.94 -29.20
C LEU A 592 2.01 13.76 -29.50
N GLY A 593 2.03 14.59 -30.55
CA GLY A 593 3.13 15.51 -30.81
C GLY A 593 3.22 16.56 -29.71
N VAL A 594 4.45 16.86 -29.28
CA VAL A 594 4.75 17.71 -28.11
C VAL A 594 4.00 19.04 -28.16
N GLU A 595 4.18 19.83 -29.23
CA GLU A 595 3.55 21.14 -29.37
C GLU A 595 2.01 21.07 -29.27
N ASN A 596 1.41 20.04 -29.86
CA ASN A 596 -0.04 19.85 -29.85
C ASN A 596 -0.56 19.45 -28.46
N VAL A 597 0.20 18.65 -27.70
CA VAL A 597 -0.19 18.25 -26.34
C VAL A 597 0.01 19.40 -25.36
N GLU A 598 1.10 20.17 -25.49
CA GLU A 598 1.37 21.33 -24.64
C GLU A 598 0.28 22.39 -24.78
N GLU A 599 -0.03 22.82 -26.01
CA GLU A 599 -1.11 23.78 -26.27
C GLU A 599 -2.47 23.27 -25.75
N TYR A 600 -2.72 21.97 -25.88
CA TYR A 600 -3.95 21.34 -25.39
C TYR A 600 -4.02 21.35 -23.85
N LEU A 601 -2.94 20.96 -23.16
CA LEU A 601 -2.91 20.89 -21.71
C LEU A 601 -2.94 22.28 -21.06
N GLU A 602 -2.32 23.30 -21.67
CA GLU A 602 -2.40 24.69 -21.18
C GLU A 602 -3.84 25.18 -21.01
N LYS A 603 -4.75 24.72 -21.87
CA LYS A 603 -6.15 25.16 -21.88
C LYS A 603 -7.07 24.26 -21.05
N ASN A 604 -6.70 22.98 -20.88
CA ASN A 604 -7.63 21.95 -20.40
C ASN A 604 -7.14 21.17 -19.17
N LEU A 605 -5.88 21.33 -18.74
CA LEU A 605 -5.40 20.74 -17.49
C LEU A 605 -5.83 21.60 -16.32
N HIS A 606 -6.50 20.99 -15.36
CA HIS A 606 -7.00 21.62 -14.15
C HIS A 606 -6.70 20.73 -12.95
N TRP A 607 -6.65 21.32 -11.76
CA TRP A 607 -6.48 20.58 -10.52
C TRP A 607 -7.31 21.14 -9.38
N ARG A 608 -7.57 20.30 -8.37
CA ARG A 608 -8.26 20.65 -7.13
C ARG A 608 -7.57 20.01 -5.94
N ILE A 609 -7.58 20.69 -4.80
CA ILE A 609 -7.08 20.14 -3.54
C ILE A 609 -8.26 19.98 -2.59
N LYS A 610 -8.41 18.80 -1.98
CA LYS A 610 -9.41 18.54 -0.95
C LYS A 610 -8.74 17.84 0.23
N THR A 611 -9.10 18.22 1.45
CA THR A 611 -8.67 17.50 2.64
C THR A 611 -9.64 16.37 2.94
N VAL A 612 -9.15 15.32 3.61
CA VAL A 612 -10.05 14.49 4.41
C VAL A 612 -10.71 15.46 5.41
N CYS A 613 -12.04 15.40 5.59
CA CYS A 613 -12.84 16.33 6.41
C CYS A 613 -13.34 17.64 5.80
N GLY A 614 -13.56 17.68 4.48
CA GLY A 614 -14.63 18.52 3.90
C GLY A 614 -14.34 20.02 3.75
N PHE A 615 -13.15 20.51 4.06
CA PHE A 615 -12.78 21.88 3.66
C PHE A 615 -12.26 21.87 2.21
N LEU A 616 -13.14 22.26 1.29
CA LEU A 616 -12.72 22.78 -0.01
C LEU A 616 -11.97 24.08 0.23
N PHE A 617 -10.65 24.07 0.08
CA PHE A 617 -9.93 25.31 -0.20
C PHE A 617 -10.30 25.69 -1.63
N SER A 618 -11.26 26.60 -1.76
CA SER A 618 -11.71 27.15 -3.03
C SER A 618 -10.51 27.65 -3.83
N LEU A 619 -10.35 27.10 -5.04
CA LEU A 619 -9.52 27.61 -6.13
C LEU A 619 -8.26 28.36 -5.67
N LEU A 620 -7.43 27.73 -4.82
CA LEU A 620 -6.11 28.28 -4.56
C LEU A 620 -5.25 27.95 -5.78
N VAL A 621 -5.13 28.93 -6.67
CA VAL A 621 -3.94 29.06 -7.50
C VAL A 621 -2.79 29.31 -6.51
N LEU A 622 -2.23 28.24 -5.94
CA LEU A 622 -0.95 28.26 -5.24
C LEU A 622 0.15 28.48 -6.29
N ARG A 623 0.16 29.66 -6.91
CA ARG A 623 1.33 30.20 -7.59
C ARG A 623 2.37 30.50 -6.51
N GLY A 624 3.09 29.48 -6.05
CA GLY A 624 4.17 29.67 -5.08
C GLY A 624 4.66 28.44 -4.31
N ASP A 625 3.89 27.36 -4.17
CA ASP A 625 4.28 26.22 -3.29
C ASP A 625 4.06 24.82 -3.90
N VAL A 626 3.53 24.74 -5.13
CA VAL A 626 3.41 23.51 -5.91
C VAL A 626 4.11 23.76 -7.24
N GLU A 627 5.31 23.22 -7.41
CA GLU A 627 5.96 23.17 -8.73
C GLU A 627 5.45 21.89 -9.41
N GLY A 628 4.50 22.05 -10.33
CA GLY A 628 4.12 20.99 -11.26
C GLY A 628 5.00 21.10 -12.49
N THR A 629 5.68 20.02 -12.88
CA THR A 629 6.41 19.97 -14.16
C THR A 629 5.80 18.89 -15.03
N LEU A 630 5.13 19.31 -16.11
CA LEU A 630 4.84 18.43 -17.24
C LEU A 630 6.15 18.22 -17.99
N THR A 631 6.53 16.97 -18.22
CA THR A 631 7.66 16.68 -19.10
C THR A 631 7.21 15.91 -20.31
N SER A 632 7.44 16.52 -21.46
CA SER A 632 7.61 15.86 -22.74
C SER A 632 9.06 16.11 -23.18
N GLY A 633 9.70 15.13 -23.84
CA GLY A 633 11.13 15.11 -24.18
C GLY A 633 11.95 16.40 -23.96
N MET A 634 12.49 16.59 -22.75
CA MET A 634 13.35 17.72 -22.35
C MET A 634 12.82 19.14 -22.67
N ALA A 635 11.56 19.45 -22.36
CA ALA A 635 11.07 20.83 -22.23
C ALA A 635 10.16 20.98 -20.99
N ASN A 636 10.35 22.09 -20.26
CA ASN A 636 9.73 22.38 -18.97
C ASN A 636 8.49 23.26 -19.14
N ILE A 637 7.35 22.83 -18.61
CA ILE A 637 6.25 23.75 -18.25
C ILE A 637 6.18 23.74 -16.72
N GLU A 638 6.58 24.86 -16.10
CA GLU A 638 6.33 25.16 -14.69
C GLU A 638 4.86 25.55 -14.53
N VAL A 639 4.11 24.80 -13.71
CA VAL A 639 2.75 25.15 -13.27
C VAL A 639 2.80 26.10 -12.09
#